data_AF-A0A1B8H0J0-F1
#
_entry.id   AF-A0A1B8H0J0-F1
#
_cell.length_a   1.000
_cell.length_b   1.000
_cell.length_c   1.000
_cell.angle_alpha   90.00
_cell.angle_beta   90.00
_cell.angle_gamma   90.00
#
_symmetry.space_group_name_H-M   'P 1'
#
loop_
_entity.id
_entity.type
_entity.pdbx_description
1 polymer ?
#
loop_
_entity_poly.entity_id
_entity_poly.type
_entity_poly.pdbx_seq_one_letter_code
_entity_poly.pdbx_strand_id
1 'polypeptide(L)'
;MIVPKTQTGLSKTCLDSDSAERFHESLYTPPSPTHQPFLSLLEKAPVIGLELVQTLVNESVTLQFSGEQQGKNGITLVFDNGPRFFPWTETYFWSHGQAPKSSTASALMALKLWGDNRIQAGEPLNTVIGDVLGHIGSCAAFILVAVDLLLSNWPESQELLIPFITCPELLSTDFGRTSFENSMYTGPGSNLEPEGKVILTNVKSNPLQFNCLEYYLANYFTNDETSKRIRLQLETSVAKLGYYGNLSGFDDPAFMGFHALNILDPRNWILVDSNLLYQAPTVEVEHLEKIKKHFRSVDINRQINIAISDAAHGSTELAREAAELMQKILPNNIDSDALNSTSTKLAAVAMLIVRDGDDFLLKKYESWVREVILQIFAAGDERYSPSEKMHEYSKQALAAMAQVHLWCRLHYEKDRNALLSTATRGDCCTAIALSTNSNIINANDSLLLKSAIRIAFKANNWWYHPWDKAKKNTEPYVQLKMEGDRLAVEAEIAWLDGLSEPLWPIFADDNPSETTLLPARAPEPEVLQDLNESSTTSSLVKHIHTDSRAAALWLALIAREISPPAWSSEIIDNYTRWSATMNGLGQPLDTVHVSASREWNNEFYTILANELIKNDEKRFDENLRMIEELPDSSFCDVAEILIQTTDAWYLKDSTRPSTRPVELRKRIVNRLLCLQRWYHPPILGQISIDVNLSGIIATLFINTLNSSGNTESYILRSEFERAMPLLDVLKPLLNGGPTPFLAKCVMNTLSISHDSRNLDFLLLAAEAWLDRLPNDKIIWVEYRFGSRIIEWLFAFMTEEPSFLKDKNILLHRMNMVIGKLVSLGVSEAYELEKLIGHNSSSS
;
A
#
# COMPACT_ATOMS: atom_id res chain seq x y z
N MET A 1 5.81 -32.22 -21.53
CA MET A 1 6.52 -33.44 -21.08
C MET A 1 7.48 -33.02 -19.97
N ILE A 2 7.19 -33.52 -18.76
CA ILE A 2 7.92 -33.59 -17.47
C ILE A 2 9.46 -33.54 -17.64
N VAL A 3 10.27 -32.75 -16.91
CA VAL A 3 10.73 -32.89 -15.48
C VAL A 3 11.58 -31.63 -15.09
N PRO A 4 11.69 -31.28 -13.78
CA PRO A 4 12.01 -29.94 -13.24
C PRO A 4 13.45 -29.80 -12.68
N LYS A 5 13.80 -28.61 -12.18
CA LYS A 5 14.77 -28.45 -11.06
C LYS A 5 14.64 -27.08 -10.36
N THR A 6 14.26 -27.17 -9.09
CA THR A 6 14.48 -26.22 -8.00
C THR A 6 15.96 -25.88 -7.81
N GLN A 7 16.27 -24.61 -7.52
CA GLN A 7 17.33 -24.24 -6.57
C GLN A 7 17.05 -22.86 -5.98
N THR A 8 16.24 -22.85 -4.93
CA THR A 8 16.28 -21.87 -3.85
C THR A 8 17.56 -22.10 -3.05
N GLY A 9 18.43 -21.10 -3.03
CA GLY A 9 19.68 -21.11 -2.30
C GLY A 9 20.11 -19.68 -1.98
N LEU A 10 19.23 -18.92 -1.33
CA LEU A 10 19.61 -17.63 -0.73
C LEU A 10 20.52 -17.93 0.46
N SER A 11 21.80 -17.68 0.28
CA SER A 11 22.81 -17.76 1.34
C SER A 11 22.44 -16.78 2.46
N LYS A 12 22.40 -17.29 3.69
CA LYS A 12 22.14 -16.56 4.94
C LYS A 12 23.24 -15.52 5.30
N THR A 13 24.22 -15.33 4.42
CA THR A 13 25.38 -14.42 4.59
C THR A 13 25.22 -13.08 3.89
N CYS A 14 24.22 -12.89 3.02
CA CYS A 14 24.00 -11.61 2.32
C CYS A 14 23.17 -10.58 3.11
N LEU A 15 22.44 -10.99 4.16
CA LEU A 15 21.57 -10.07 4.91
C LEU A 15 22.36 -9.12 5.84
N ASP A 16 23.54 -9.53 6.31
CA ASP A 16 24.34 -8.71 7.22
C ASP A 16 25.14 -7.62 6.48
N SER A 17 25.67 -7.89 5.28
CA SER A 17 26.39 -6.88 4.48
C SER A 17 25.48 -5.77 3.96
N ASP A 18 24.25 -6.13 3.59
CA ASP A 18 23.23 -5.21 3.07
C ASP A 18 22.76 -4.21 4.15
N SER A 19 22.83 -4.60 5.43
CA SER A 19 22.52 -3.72 6.57
C SER A 19 23.62 -2.70 6.87
N ALA A 20 24.89 -3.09 6.74
CA ALA A 20 26.04 -2.21 6.95
C ALA A 20 26.20 -1.21 5.79
N GLU A 21 25.98 -1.63 4.55
CA GLU A 21 25.97 -0.74 3.38
C GLU A 21 24.85 0.31 3.47
N ARG A 22 23.65 -0.08 3.90
CA ARG A 22 22.53 0.86 4.14
C ARG A 22 22.84 1.90 5.22
N PHE A 23 23.56 1.51 6.28
CA PHE A 23 23.97 2.43 7.34
C PHE A 23 24.97 3.47 6.82
N HIS A 24 25.97 3.08 6.03
CA HIS A 24 26.94 4.02 5.43
C HIS A 24 26.30 4.94 4.39
N GLU A 25 25.32 4.45 3.64
CA GLU A 25 24.60 5.24 2.64
C GLU A 25 23.68 6.32 3.26
N SER A 26 23.14 6.04 4.45
CA SER A 26 22.35 7.02 5.21
C SER A 26 23.15 8.29 5.58
N LEU A 27 24.48 8.18 5.75
CA LEU A 27 25.36 9.31 6.06
C LEU A 27 25.47 10.33 4.93
N TYR A 28 25.19 9.92 3.69
CA TYR A 28 25.25 10.79 2.53
C TYR A 28 23.87 11.32 2.13
N THR A 29 22.83 11.10 2.93
CA THR A 29 21.45 11.51 2.63
C THR A 29 21.06 12.70 3.52
N PRO A 30 20.66 13.86 2.96
CA PRO A 30 20.54 14.15 1.53
C PRO A 30 21.90 14.35 0.84
N PRO A 31 22.05 14.01 -0.46
CA PRO A 31 23.31 14.22 -1.18
C PRO A 31 23.82 15.67 -1.09
N SER A 32 25.13 15.84 -0.91
CA SER A 32 25.75 17.16 -0.79
C SER A 32 27.18 17.16 -1.35
N PRO A 33 27.63 18.23 -2.05
CA PRO A 33 29.01 18.35 -2.52
C PRO A 33 30.02 18.47 -1.37
N THR A 34 29.56 18.81 -0.16
CA THR A 34 30.43 19.04 1.01
C THR A 34 30.71 17.77 1.82
N HIS A 35 30.01 16.68 1.52
CA HIS A 35 30.23 15.41 2.19
C HIS A 35 31.67 14.92 1.99
N GLN A 36 32.31 14.61 3.10
CA GLN A 36 33.64 14.02 3.11
C GLN A 36 33.53 12.56 2.62
N PRO A 37 34.54 12.03 1.90
CA PRO A 37 35.86 12.62 1.68
C PRO A 37 36.04 13.30 0.30
N PHE A 38 34.99 13.42 -0.51
CA PHE A 38 35.14 13.67 -1.96
C PHE A 38 35.82 15.01 -2.28
N LEU A 39 35.22 16.13 -1.90
CA LEU A 39 35.76 17.47 -2.24
C LEU A 39 37.16 17.68 -1.65
N SER A 40 37.37 17.28 -0.39
CA SER A 40 38.66 17.48 0.29
C SER A 40 39.79 16.65 -0.34
N LEU A 41 39.49 15.44 -0.84
CA LEU A 41 40.44 14.64 -1.61
C LEU A 41 40.70 15.24 -2.99
N LEU A 42 39.65 15.69 -3.70
CA LEU A 42 39.81 16.36 -4.99
C LEU A 42 40.68 17.62 -4.87
N GLU A 43 40.55 18.39 -3.79
CA GLU A 43 41.38 19.59 -3.53
C GLU A 43 42.83 19.27 -3.12
N LYS A 44 43.03 18.29 -2.22
CA LYS A 44 44.36 18.02 -1.63
C LYS A 44 45.19 16.99 -2.40
N ALA A 45 44.53 16.06 -3.06
CA ALA A 45 45.14 14.98 -3.84
C ALA A 45 44.28 14.63 -5.07
N PRO A 46 44.22 15.52 -6.09
CA PRO A 46 43.30 15.39 -7.23
C PRO A 46 43.28 14.03 -7.90
N VAL A 47 44.44 13.41 -8.11
CA VAL A 47 44.57 12.10 -8.75
C VAL A 47 43.81 11.03 -7.95
N ILE A 48 43.95 11.03 -6.62
CA ILE A 48 43.27 10.07 -5.73
C ILE A 48 41.77 10.38 -5.67
N GLY A 49 41.42 11.67 -5.60
CA GLY A 49 40.02 12.10 -5.59
C GLY A 49 39.27 11.67 -6.86
N LEU A 50 39.86 11.89 -8.03
CA LEU A 50 39.29 11.50 -9.33
C LEU A 50 39.16 9.99 -9.45
N GLU A 51 40.19 9.23 -9.04
CA GLU A 51 40.14 7.77 -9.02
C GLU A 51 39.02 7.25 -8.12
N LEU A 52 38.86 7.84 -6.93
CA LEU A 52 37.78 7.47 -6.00
C LEU A 52 36.39 7.73 -6.60
N VAL A 53 36.15 8.92 -7.16
CA VAL A 53 34.86 9.25 -7.79
C VAL A 53 34.57 8.27 -8.92
N GLN A 54 35.56 7.99 -9.76
CA GLN A 54 35.42 7.07 -10.89
C GLN A 54 35.11 5.64 -10.45
N THR A 55 35.81 5.13 -9.42
CA THR A 55 35.54 3.81 -8.86
C THR A 55 34.14 3.73 -8.27
N LEU A 56 33.71 4.74 -7.49
CA LEU A 56 32.39 4.75 -6.88
C LEU A 56 31.26 4.76 -7.92
N VAL A 57 31.42 5.55 -8.98
CA VAL A 57 30.46 5.60 -10.10
C VAL A 57 30.46 4.27 -10.85
N ASN A 58 31.61 3.67 -11.13
CA ASN A 58 31.70 2.37 -11.81
C ASN A 58 31.07 1.24 -10.98
N GLU A 59 31.25 1.24 -9.66
CA GLU A 59 30.58 0.28 -8.76
C GLU A 59 29.06 0.50 -8.78
N SER A 60 28.60 1.75 -8.79
CA SER A 60 27.16 2.06 -8.87
C SER A 60 26.55 1.61 -10.19
N VAL A 61 27.27 1.78 -11.30
CA VAL A 61 26.89 1.24 -12.62
C VAL A 61 26.83 -0.28 -12.57
N THR A 62 27.85 -0.94 -12.01
CA THR A 62 27.90 -2.40 -11.89
C THR A 62 26.72 -2.92 -11.08
N LEU A 63 26.35 -2.27 -9.98
CA LEU A 63 25.21 -2.65 -9.16
C LEU A 63 23.88 -2.45 -9.87
N GLN A 64 23.70 -1.33 -10.57
CA GLN A 64 22.43 -1.01 -11.23
C GLN A 64 22.18 -1.85 -12.48
N PHE A 65 23.22 -2.17 -13.25
CA PHE A 65 23.11 -2.83 -14.56
C PHE A 65 23.76 -4.23 -14.57
N SER A 66 23.86 -4.89 -13.41
CA SER A 66 24.44 -6.23 -13.28
C SER A 66 23.80 -7.24 -14.23
N GLY A 67 24.57 -7.74 -15.18
CA GLY A 67 24.14 -8.75 -16.16
C GLY A 67 23.69 -8.19 -17.52
N GLU A 68 23.62 -6.87 -17.67
CA GLU A 68 23.32 -6.22 -18.94
C GLU A 68 24.60 -5.97 -19.76
N GLN A 69 24.52 -6.16 -21.08
CA GLN A 69 25.60 -5.75 -21.98
C GLN A 69 25.39 -4.30 -22.39
N GLN A 70 26.42 -3.45 -22.20
CA GLN A 70 26.42 -2.04 -22.64
C GLN A 70 25.93 -1.88 -24.08
N GLY A 71 26.34 -2.76 -24.99
CA GLY A 71 25.86 -2.79 -26.38
C GLY A 71 26.02 -1.44 -27.07
N LYS A 72 24.90 -0.85 -27.52
CA LYS A 72 24.82 0.51 -28.09
C LYS A 72 24.21 1.54 -27.11
N ASN A 73 23.95 1.16 -25.85
CA ASN A 73 23.36 2.05 -24.86
C ASN A 73 24.41 3.03 -24.31
N GLY A 74 24.38 4.26 -24.80
CA GLY A 74 25.26 5.34 -24.38
C GLY A 74 25.30 6.50 -25.37
N ILE A 75 26.09 7.50 -25.04
CA ILE A 75 26.22 8.76 -25.79
C ILE A 75 27.60 8.80 -26.46
N THR A 76 27.65 9.13 -27.76
CA THR A 76 28.93 9.30 -28.48
C THR A 76 29.17 10.77 -28.78
N LEU A 77 30.18 11.37 -28.16
CA LEU A 77 30.59 12.74 -28.43
C LEU A 77 31.79 12.75 -29.39
N VAL A 78 31.82 13.68 -30.35
CA VAL A 78 32.89 13.78 -31.34
C VAL A 78 33.79 14.97 -31.00
N PHE A 79 34.91 14.69 -30.34
CA PHE A 79 35.94 15.68 -30.01
C PHE A 79 36.96 15.82 -31.15
N ASP A 80 37.84 16.82 -31.06
CA ASP A 80 38.92 17.04 -32.06
C ASP A 80 39.89 15.85 -32.17
N ASN A 81 40.03 15.05 -31.11
CA ASN A 81 40.85 13.84 -31.09
C ASN A 81 40.09 12.56 -31.51
N GLY A 82 38.81 12.68 -31.91
CA GLY A 82 37.99 11.59 -32.40
C GLY A 82 36.71 11.32 -31.57
N PRO A 83 35.89 10.34 -31.99
CA PRO A 83 34.68 9.97 -31.27
C PRO A 83 35.00 9.26 -29.95
N ARG A 84 34.29 9.63 -28.89
CA ARG A 84 34.35 9.00 -27.57
C ARG A 84 32.96 8.56 -27.13
N PHE A 85 32.84 7.29 -26.77
CA PHE A 85 31.60 6.68 -26.28
C PHE A 85 31.55 6.70 -24.74
N PHE A 86 30.40 7.11 -24.20
CA PHE A 86 30.09 7.12 -22.78
C PHE A 86 28.88 6.19 -22.55
N PRO A 87 29.07 5.01 -21.95
CA PRO A 87 27.98 4.04 -21.80
C PRO A 87 26.90 4.52 -20.80
N TRP A 88 25.72 3.91 -20.91
CA TRP A 88 24.57 4.04 -20.00
C TRP A 88 23.96 5.44 -19.97
N THR A 89 23.06 5.71 -20.92
CA THR A 89 22.34 7.00 -21.01
C THR A 89 21.54 7.31 -19.74
N GLU A 90 21.05 6.29 -19.04
CA GLU A 90 20.30 6.38 -17.77
C GLU A 90 21.12 6.99 -16.63
N THR A 91 22.45 7.02 -16.76
CA THR A 91 23.35 7.60 -15.74
C THR A 91 23.45 9.11 -15.83
N TYR A 92 22.94 9.73 -16.91
CA TYR A 92 23.13 11.15 -17.21
C TYR A 92 22.74 12.05 -16.04
N PHE A 93 21.55 11.86 -15.44
CA PHE A 93 21.02 12.71 -14.36
C PHE A 93 21.49 12.34 -12.93
N TRP A 94 22.53 11.51 -12.78
CA TRP A 94 22.98 11.07 -11.45
C TRP A 94 23.48 12.18 -10.54
N SER A 95 24.11 13.22 -11.09
CA SER A 95 24.51 14.41 -10.31
C SER A 95 23.34 15.29 -9.88
N HIS A 96 22.14 15.07 -10.45
CA HIS A 96 20.90 15.81 -10.18
C HIS A 96 19.84 14.94 -9.48
N GLY A 97 20.28 14.00 -8.64
CA GLY A 97 19.40 13.25 -7.73
C GLY A 97 18.85 11.93 -8.25
N GLN A 98 19.24 11.47 -9.45
CA GLN A 98 18.84 10.14 -9.96
C GLN A 98 19.85 9.02 -9.65
N ALA A 99 20.94 9.32 -8.94
CA ALA A 99 21.91 8.28 -8.60
C ALA A 99 21.27 7.22 -7.69
N PRO A 100 21.55 5.92 -7.90
CA PRO A 100 21.02 4.86 -7.04
C PRO A 100 21.55 4.94 -5.60
N LYS A 101 22.69 5.61 -5.40
CA LYS A 101 23.33 5.86 -4.11
C LYS A 101 23.58 7.37 -3.94
N SER A 102 23.14 7.92 -2.81
CA SER A 102 23.43 9.29 -2.34
C SER A 102 24.92 9.61 -2.22
N SER A 103 25.76 8.61 -1.93
CA SER A 103 27.23 8.72 -1.91
C SER A 103 27.77 9.02 -3.32
N THR A 104 27.26 8.33 -4.35
CA THR A 104 27.59 8.56 -5.75
C THR A 104 27.13 9.93 -6.24
N ALA A 105 25.91 10.34 -5.87
CA ALA A 105 25.44 11.70 -6.13
C ALA A 105 26.36 12.74 -5.47
N SER A 106 26.68 12.58 -4.18
CA SER A 106 27.57 13.49 -3.45
C SER A 106 28.96 13.59 -4.09
N ALA A 107 29.51 12.47 -4.58
CA ALA A 107 30.79 12.43 -5.28
C ALA A 107 30.77 13.20 -6.60
N LEU A 108 29.72 13.06 -7.41
CA LEU A 108 29.54 13.79 -8.67
C LEU A 108 29.28 15.29 -8.43
N MET A 109 28.52 15.65 -7.39
CA MET A 109 28.33 17.04 -6.98
C MET A 109 29.65 17.67 -6.50
N ALA A 110 30.46 16.93 -5.74
CA ALA A 110 31.79 17.37 -5.33
C ALA A 110 32.73 17.55 -6.53
N LEU A 111 32.65 16.68 -7.53
CA LEU A 111 33.41 16.81 -8.79
C LEU A 111 33.05 18.10 -9.55
N LYS A 112 31.75 18.44 -9.63
CA LYS A 112 31.28 19.72 -10.19
C LYS A 112 31.89 20.91 -9.43
N LEU A 113 31.71 20.94 -8.10
CA LEU A 113 32.20 22.03 -7.27
C LEU A 113 33.73 22.20 -7.36
N TRP A 114 34.45 21.09 -7.41
CA TRP A 114 35.90 21.09 -7.62
C TRP A 114 36.29 21.67 -8.99
N GLY A 115 35.56 21.31 -10.06
CA GLY A 115 35.76 21.88 -11.40
C GLY A 115 35.50 23.39 -11.42
N ASP A 116 34.39 23.84 -10.83
CA ASP A 116 34.06 25.26 -10.71
C ASP A 116 35.16 26.04 -9.98
N ASN A 117 35.67 25.51 -8.86
CA ASN A 117 36.74 26.14 -8.09
C ASN A 117 38.03 26.31 -8.92
N ARG A 118 38.38 25.33 -9.75
CA ARG A 118 39.57 25.40 -10.63
C ARG A 118 39.40 26.44 -11.74
N ILE A 119 38.22 26.51 -12.34
CA ILE A 119 37.91 27.51 -13.37
C ILE A 119 37.95 28.92 -12.78
N GLN A 120 37.37 29.12 -11.58
CA GLN A 120 37.43 30.39 -10.85
C GLN A 120 38.86 30.77 -10.45
N ALA A 121 39.73 29.79 -10.21
CA ALA A 121 41.16 30.00 -9.97
C ALA A 121 41.97 30.33 -11.25
N GLY A 122 41.33 30.35 -12.42
CA GLY A 122 41.92 30.71 -13.70
C GLY A 122 42.53 29.55 -14.48
N GLU A 123 42.24 28.30 -14.12
CA GLU A 123 42.68 27.14 -14.91
C GLU A 123 41.95 27.08 -16.27
N PRO A 124 42.62 26.64 -17.36
CA PRO A 124 41.98 26.54 -18.67
C PRO A 124 40.78 25.59 -18.69
N LEU A 125 39.63 26.07 -19.18
CA LEU A 125 38.38 25.31 -19.21
C LEU A 125 38.52 23.95 -19.91
N ASN A 126 39.27 23.86 -21.01
CA ASN A 126 39.51 22.60 -21.72
C ASN A 126 40.22 21.54 -20.87
N THR A 127 41.09 21.96 -19.96
CA THR A 127 41.85 21.08 -19.06
C THR A 127 40.94 20.55 -17.96
N VAL A 128 40.15 21.44 -17.35
CA VAL A 128 39.18 21.07 -16.31
C VAL A 128 38.11 20.12 -16.86
N ILE A 129 37.54 20.41 -18.05
CA ILE A 129 36.57 19.53 -18.69
C ILE A 129 37.19 18.17 -19.05
N GLY A 130 38.45 18.15 -19.49
CA GLY A 130 39.18 16.90 -19.74
C GLY A 130 39.29 16.02 -18.49
N ASP A 131 39.63 16.63 -17.35
CA ASP A 131 39.73 15.91 -16.07
C ASP A 131 38.36 15.42 -15.57
N VAL A 132 37.31 16.24 -15.71
CA VAL A 132 35.94 15.91 -15.30
C VAL A 132 35.34 14.79 -16.13
N LEU A 133 35.55 14.80 -17.45
CA LEU A 133 35.08 13.71 -18.32
C LEU A 133 35.80 12.39 -18.03
N GLY A 134 36.93 12.43 -17.32
CA GLY A 134 37.69 11.23 -16.94
C GLY A 134 38.30 10.49 -18.13
N HIS A 135 38.67 9.23 -17.89
CA HIS A 135 39.33 8.37 -18.88
C HIS A 135 38.34 7.63 -19.79
N ILE A 136 38.84 7.02 -20.87
CA ILE A 136 38.00 6.25 -21.81
C ILE A 136 37.28 5.12 -21.04
N GLY A 137 35.94 5.09 -21.14
CA GLY A 137 35.10 4.13 -20.42
C GLY A 137 34.19 4.76 -19.35
N SER A 138 34.41 6.03 -18.97
CA SER A 138 33.49 6.78 -18.09
C SER A 138 32.06 6.83 -18.66
N CYS A 139 31.05 6.63 -17.82
CA CYS A 139 29.62 6.61 -18.20
C CYS A 139 29.03 8.01 -18.42
N ALA A 140 27.77 8.10 -18.87
CA ALA A 140 27.11 9.36 -19.19
C ALA A 140 26.96 10.33 -18.00
N ALA A 141 26.99 9.87 -16.75
CA ALA A 141 26.97 10.74 -15.56
C ALA A 141 28.02 11.87 -15.57
N PHE A 142 29.21 11.60 -16.12
CA PHE A 142 30.29 12.58 -16.23
C PHE A 142 30.00 13.66 -17.29
N ILE A 143 29.17 13.34 -18.29
CA ILE A 143 28.75 14.31 -19.31
C ILE A 143 27.93 15.42 -18.66
N LEU A 144 26.98 15.12 -17.78
CA LEU A 144 26.16 16.14 -17.13
C LEU A 144 27.00 17.10 -16.29
N VAL A 145 27.98 16.59 -15.54
CA VAL A 145 28.93 17.43 -14.78
C VAL A 145 29.72 18.35 -15.72
N ALA A 146 30.18 17.85 -16.86
CA ALA A 146 30.86 18.67 -17.86
C ALA A 146 29.92 19.72 -18.51
N VAL A 147 28.69 19.35 -18.85
CA VAL A 147 27.69 20.27 -19.39
C VAL A 147 27.39 21.40 -18.41
N ASP A 148 27.20 21.09 -17.13
CA ASP A 148 26.99 22.10 -16.09
C ASP A 148 28.11 23.15 -16.05
N LEU A 149 29.36 22.70 -16.09
CA LEU A 149 30.54 23.58 -16.08
C LEU A 149 30.61 24.42 -17.37
N LEU A 150 30.32 23.82 -18.53
CA LEU A 150 30.31 24.53 -19.81
C LEU A 150 29.22 25.61 -19.82
N LEU A 151 28.00 25.29 -19.39
CA LEU A 151 26.89 26.24 -19.37
C LEU A 151 27.11 27.35 -18.32
N SER A 152 27.71 27.02 -17.17
CA SER A 152 28.01 28.01 -16.12
C SER A 152 29.10 29.01 -16.53
N ASN A 153 29.93 28.66 -17.53
CA ASN A 153 31.01 29.50 -18.07
C ASN A 153 30.72 29.91 -19.53
N TRP A 154 29.44 30.06 -19.87
CA TRP A 154 29.03 30.67 -21.14
C TRP A 154 29.17 32.20 -21.07
N PRO A 155 29.69 32.89 -22.10
CA PRO A 155 29.99 32.42 -23.47
C PRO A 155 31.41 31.91 -23.71
N GLU A 156 32.31 31.92 -22.72
CA GLU A 156 33.70 31.49 -22.88
C GLU A 156 33.83 30.01 -23.31
N SER A 157 32.82 29.19 -23.00
CA SER A 157 32.72 27.78 -23.35
C SER A 157 32.24 27.48 -24.78
N GLN A 158 31.94 28.50 -25.62
CA GLN A 158 31.26 28.35 -26.90
C GLN A 158 31.87 27.31 -27.84
N GLU A 159 33.20 27.27 -27.99
CA GLU A 159 33.87 26.28 -28.86
C GLU A 159 33.91 24.89 -28.23
N LEU A 160 34.01 24.78 -26.90
CA LEU A 160 34.05 23.50 -26.18
C LEU A 160 32.68 22.82 -26.10
N LEU A 161 31.59 23.58 -26.28
CA LEU A 161 30.23 23.06 -26.27
C LEU A 161 29.87 22.28 -27.56
N ILE A 162 30.61 22.50 -28.66
CA ILE A 162 30.31 21.96 -29.99
C ILE A 162 30.09 20.43 -30.01
N PRO A 163 30.94 19.59 -29.39
CA PRO A 163 30.74 18.14 -29.36
C PRO A 163 29.43 17.72 -28.68
N PHE A 164 28.91 18.54 -27.77
CA PHE A 164 27.71 18.25 -26.97
C PHE A 164 26.44 18.64 -27.73
N ILE A 165 26.41 19.83 -28.35
CA ILE A 165 25.25 20.32 -29.12
C ILE A 165 25.10 19.69 -30.51
N THR A 166 26.11 18.97 -30.99
CA THR A 166 26.07 18.24 -32.28
C THR A 166 25.67 16.76 -32.13
N CYS A 167 25.34 16.32 -30.92
CA CYS A 167 24.88 14.97 -30.60
C CYS A 167 23.36 14.99 -30.30
N PRO A 168 22.50 14.58 -31.24
CA PRO A 168 21.05 14.56 -31.03
C PRO A 168 20.61 13.70 -29.85
N GLU A 169 21.31 12.59 -29.58
CA GLU A 169 21.04 11.72 -28.43
C GLU A 169 21.28 12.43 -27.10
N LEU A 170 22.30 13.27 -27.01
CA LEU A 170 22.53 14.10 -25.84
C LEU A 170 21.51 15.24 -25.77
N LEU A 171 21.20 15.90 -26.88
CA LEU A 171 20.19 16.97 -26.92
C LEU A 171 18.83 16.46 -26.44
N SER A 172 18.40 15.26 -26.88
CA SER A 172 17.11 14.69 -26.47
C SER A 172 17.11 14.28 -25.00
N THR A 173 18.24 13.74 -24.51
CA THR A 173 18.41 13.38 -23.09
C THR A 173 18.40 14.62 -22.20
N ASP A 174 19.14 15.66 -22.59
CA ASP A 174 19.27 16.91 -21.82
C ASP A 174 18.01 17.77 -21.88
N PHE A 175 17.14 17.61 -22.89
CA PHE A 175 15.86 18.33 -22.98
C PHE A 175 14.98 18.16 -21.74
N GLY A 176 15.10 17.02 -21.03
CA GLY A 176 14.40 16.78 -19.77
C GLY A 176 14.85 17.67 -18.60
N ARG A 177 16.02 18.34 -18.68
CA ARG A 177 16.66 19.08 -17.57
C ARG A 177 15.73 20.09 -16.91
N THR A 178 15.10 20.98 -17.66
CA THR A 178 14.22 22.03 -17.10
C THR A 178 12.99 21.43 -16.39
N SER A 179 12.45 20.32 -16.89
CA SER A 179 11.32 19.62 -16.24
C SER A 179 11.75 18.93 -14.94
N PHE A 180 12.93 18.31 -14.95
CA PHE A 180 13.49 17.67 -13.76
C PHE A 180 13.79 18.69 -12.65
N GLU A 181 14.45 19.79 -12.98
CA GLU A 181 14.80 20.81 -11.98
C GLU A 181 13.55 21.50 -11.40
N ASN A 182 12.55 21.85 -12.23
CA ASN A 182 11.29 22.42 -11.73
C ASN A 182 10.53 21.47 -10.79
N SER A 183 10.56 20.15 -11.05
CA SER A 183 9.92 19.16 -10.18
C SER A 183 10.61 19.05 -8.80
N MET A 184 11.92 19.29 -8.74
CA MET A 184 12.72 19.23 -7.52
C MET A 184 12.47 20.43 -6.59
N TYR A 185 12.17 21.61 -7.14
CA TYR A 185 11.88 22.83 -6.37
C TYR A 185 10.41 22.99 -5.95
N THR A 186 9.48 22.24 -6.55
CA THR A 186 8.02 22.41 -6.33
C THR A 186 7.33 21.21 -5.68
N GLY A 187 8.03 20.08 -5.46
CA GLY A 187 7.49 18.88 -4.80
C GLY A 187 7.43 18.98 -3.27
N PRO A 188 6.50 18.27 -2.60
CA PRO A 188 6.46 18.16 -1.15
C PRO A 188 7.61 17.26 -0.66
N GLY A 189 8.77 17.87 -0.41
CA GLY A 189 9.98 17.17 0.00
C GLY A 189 11.26 17.97 -0.25
N SER A 190 11.18 19.31 -0.28
CA SER A 190 12.35 20.18 -0.41
C SER A 190 13.29 19.96 0.76
N ASN A 191 14.26 19.06 0.57
CA ASN A 191 15.31 18.79 1.53
C ASN A 191 16.16 20.06 1.67
N LEU A 192 15.93 20.79 2.77
CA LEU A 192 16.84 21.80 3.27
C LEU A 192 18.22 21.15 3.44
N GLU A 193 19.23 21.68 2.75
CA GLU A 193 20.63 21.29 2.95
C GLU A 193 20.99 21.41 4.45
N PRO A 194 21.75 20.45 5.01
CA PRO A 194 22.22 20.55 6.39
C PRO A 194 23.19 21.73 6.55
N GLU A 195 23.01 22.51 7.63
CA GLU A 195 23.80 23.70 7.93
C GLU A 195 25.29 23.34 8.20
N GLY A 196 26.16 23.62 7.23
CA GLY A 196 27.60 23.41 7.35
C GLY A 196 28.44 24.37 6.51
N LYS A 197 29.00 25.40 7.16
CA LYS A 197 30.09 26.36 6.79
C LYS A 197 30.28 26.90 5.36
N VAL A 198 29.51 26.53 4.35
CA VAL A 198 29.48 27.19 3.04
C VAL A 198 28.02 27.45 2.71
N ILE A 199 27.53 28.61 3.14
CA ILE A 199 26.29 29.17 2.60
C ILE A 199 26.57 29.39 1.11
N LEU A 200 25.90 28.64 0.22
CA LEU A 200 25.93 28.86 -1.22
C LEU A 200 25.19 30.16 -1.56
N THR A 201 25.82 31.29 -1.23
CA THR A 201 25.51 32.59 -1.82
C THR A 201 25.88 32.65 -3.31
N ASN A 202 26.43 31.58 -3.91
CA ASN A 202 26.83 31.53 -5.33
C ASN A 202 25.89 30.75 -6.27
N VAL A 203 24.84 30.07 -5.78
CA VAL A 203 23.87 29.37 -6.66
C VAL A 203 22.65 30.24 -7.01
N LYS A 204 22.52 31.41 -6.37
CA LYS A 204 21.44 32.37 -6.64
C LYS A 204 21.93 33.59 -7.41
N SER A 205 22.42 33.43 -8.64
CA SER A 205 22.62 34.58 -9.55
C SER A 205 22.89 34.28 -11.02
N ASN A 206 22.41 33.18 -11.62
CA ASN A 206 22.38 33.10 -13.08
C ASN A 206 21.15 32.36 -13.65
N PRO A 207 20.14 33.07 -14.16
CA PRO A 207 18.93 32.48 -14.78
C PRO A 207 19.22 31.54 -15.97
N LEU A 208 20.42 31.59 -16.55
CA LEU A 208 20.84 30.82 -17.72
C LEU A 208 21.24 29.37 -17.40
N GLN A 209 21.43 29.02 -16.12
CA GLN A 209 21.86 27.68 -15.70
C GLN A 209 20.76 26.60 -15.86
N PHE A 210 19.50 27.02 -15.95
CA PHE A 210 18.32 26.15 -16.02
C PHE A 210 17.87 25.79 -17.45
N ASN A 211 18.61 26.28 -18.46
CA ASN A 211 18.31 26.05 -19.87
C ASN A 211 19.01 24.78 -20.38
N CYS A 212 18.29 23.94 -21.13
CA CYS A 212 18.84 22.76 -21.79
C CYS A 212 19.82 23.14 -22.90
N LEU A 213 20.66 22.21 -23.33
CA LEU A 213 21.61 22.36 -24.45
C LEU A 213 20.96 22.85 -25.74
N GLU A 214 19.71 22.44 -26.00
CA GLU A 214 18.91 22.87 -27.15
C GLU A 214 18.79 24.40 -27.20
N TYR A 215 18.57 25.07 -26.07
CA TYR A 215 18.43 26.52 -25.98
C TYR A 215 19.65 27.26 -26.54
N TYR A 216 20.84 26.67 -26.39
CA TYR A 216 22.09 27.29 -26.82
C TYR A 216 22.35 27.14 -28.33
N LEU A 217 21.62 26.27 -29.04
CA LEU A 217 21.72 26.12 -30.51
C LEU A 217 21.40 27.42 -31.24
N ALA A 218 20.51 28.25 -30.69
CA ALA A 218 20.18 29.57 -31.20
C ALA A 218 21.38 30.54 -31.23
N ASN A 219 22.53 30.21 -30.64
CA ASN A 219 23.74 31.03 -30.74
C ASN A 219 24.64 30.66 -31.94
N TYR A 220 24.26 29.64 -32.72
CA TYR A 220 25.07 29.07 -33.81
C TYR A 220 24.33 29.03 -35.16
N PHE A 221 23.26 29.82 -35.35
CA PHE A 221 22.57 29.90 -36.65
C PHE A 221 23.25 30.87 -37.63
N THR A 222 24.29 31.60 -37.23
CA THR A 222 25.03 32.51 -38.10
C THR A 222 25.69 31.75 -39.27
N ASN A 223 26.12 32.45 -40.33
CA ASN A 223 26.75 31.80 -41.49
C ASN A 223 28.28 31.85 -41.45
N ASP A 224 28.86 31.85 -40.24
CA ASP A 224 30.30 31.73 -40.04
C ASP A 224 30.78 30.27 -40.21
N GLU A 225 32.09 30.08 -40.29
CA GLU A 225 32.68 28.76 -40.52
C GLU A 225 32.39 27.78 -39.36
N THR A 226 32.30 28.27 -38.13
CA THR A 226 31.94 27.46 -36.95
C THR A 226 30.52 26.91 -37.06
N SER A 227 29.54 27.74 -37.42
CA SER A 227 28.14 27.35 -37.56
C SER A 227 27.94 26.40 -38.75
N LYS A 228 28.67 26.58 -39.85
CA LYS A 228 28.68 25.62 -40.97
C LYS A 228 29.22 24.25 -40.55
N ARG A 229 30.30 24.24 -39.74
CA ARG A 229 30.86 23.00 -39.18
C ARG A 229 29.86 22.28 -38.28
N ILE A 230 29.19 23.01 -37.38
CA ILE A 230 28.16 22.47 -36.48
C ILE A 230 27.01 21.88 -37.28
N ARG A 231 26.49 22.60 -38.29
CA ARG A 231 25.41 22.12 -39.15
C ARG A 231 25.79 20.83 -39.87
N LEU A 232 26.98 20.76 -40.46
CA LEU A 232 27.47 19.56 -41.16
C LEU A 232 27.64 18.36 -40.21
N GLN A 233 28.17 18.59 -39.00
CA GLN A 233 28.30 17.55 -37.98
C GLN A 233 26.92 17.03 -37.55
N LEU A 234 25.97 17.93 -37.27
CA LEU A 234 24.62 17.57 -36.89
C LEU A 234 23.87 16.85 -38.01
N GLU A 235 23.97 17.30 -39.27
CA GLU A 235 23.42 16.61 -40.45
C GLU A 235 23.94 15.16 -40.54
N THR A 236 25.23 14.97 -40.28
CA THR A 236 25.85 13.64 -40.27
C THR A 236 25.31 12.75 -39.14
N SER A 237 25.10 13.32 -37.95
CA SER A 237 24.50 12.61 -36.81
C SER A 237 23.04 12.24 -37.08
N VAL A 238 22.23 13.17 -37.58
CA VAL A 238 20.81 12.95 -37.92
C VAL A 238 20.66 11.89 -39.01
N ALA A 239 21.51 11.91 -40.05
CA ALA A 239 21.50 10.91 -41.11
C ALA A 239 21.75 9.47 -40.60
N LYS A 240 22.48 9.30 -39.49
CA LYS A 240 22.71 7.98 -38.86
C LYS A 240 21.49 7.47 -38.08
N LEU A 241 20.68 8.37 -37.54
CA LEU A 241 19.50 8.03 -36.72
C LEU A 241 18.30 7.60 -37.58
N GLY A 242 18.19 8.11 -38.81
CA GLY A 242 17.12 7.78 -39.74
C GLY A 242 15.86 8.62 -39.52
N TYR A 243 14.69 8.05 -39.81
CA TYR A 243 13.40 8.75 -39.71
C TYR A 243 12.82 8.66 -38.30
N TYR A 244 12.21 9.75 -37.82
CA TYR A 244 11.46 9.77 -36.57
C TYR A 244 10.04 9.20 -36.73
N GLY A 245 9.48 8.68 -35.64
CA GLY A 245 8.16 8.06 -35.60
C GLY A 245 7.00 9.06 -35.66
N ASN A 246 5.81 8.54 -35.95
CA ASN A 246 4.58 9.34 -36.12
C ASN A 246 4.09 10.11 -34.89
N LEU A 247 4.65 9.82 -33.71
CA LEU A 247 4.35 10.42 -32.41
C LEU A 247 5.65 10.73 -31.64
N SER A 248 6.81 10.72 -32.29
CA SER A 248 8.11 11.02 -31.66
C SER A 248 8.17 12.49 -31.22
N GLY A 249 8.41 12.72 -29.93
CA GLY A 249 8.58 14.05 -29.33
C GLY A 249 10.06 14.43 -29.22
N PHE A 250 10.35 15.46 -28.41
CA PHE A 250 11.71 15.96 -28.18
C PHE A 250 12.62 14.98 -27.42
N ASP A 251 12.06 13.93 -26.84
CA ASP A 251 12.75 12.81 -26.21
C ASP A 251 13.32 11.80 -27.23
N ASP A 252 12.87 11.86 -28.49
CA ASP A 252 13.37 11.05 -29.59
C ASP A 252 14.58 11.74 -30.26
N PRO A 253 15.77 11.12 -30.31
CA PRO A 253 16.96 11.71 -30.91
C PRO A 253 16.80 12.12 -32.38
N ALA A 254 16.01 11.36 -33.17
CA ALA A 254 15.83 11.66 -34.59
C ALA A 254 14.94 12.90 -34.79
N PHE A 255 13.88 13.05 -33.99
CA PHE A 255 13.06 14.26 -34.01
C PHE A 255 13.79 15.47 -33.41
N MET A 256 14.49 15.30 -32.29
CA MET A 256 15.31 16.36 -31.70
C MET A 256 16.39 16.86 -32.66
N GLY A 257 17.06 15.94 -33.36
CA GLY A 257 18.04 16.31 -34.38
C GLY A 257 17.43 17.06 -35.57
N PHE A 258 16.22 16.66 -36.01
CA PHE A 258 15.46 17.41 -37.04
C PHE A 258 15.11 18.83 -36.56
N HIS A 259 14.62 18.97 -35.33
CA HIS A 259 14.32 20.26 -34.70
C HIS A 259 15.58 21.14 -34.58
N ALA A 260 16.68 20.57 -34.10
CA ALA A 260 17.96 21.27 -33.97
C ALA A 260 18.50 21.78 -35.33
N LEU A 261 18.34 21.01 -36.41
CA LEU A 261 18.67 21.48 -37.77
C LEU A 261 17.78 22.65 -38.21
N ASN A 262 16.50 22.65 -37.87
CA ASN A 262 15.61 23.77 -38.17
C ASN A 262 15.99 25.02 -37.37
N ILE A 263 16.41 24.88 -36.11
CA ILE A 263 16.94 25.99 -35.30
C ILE A 263 18.21 26.58 -35.93
N LEU A 264 19.11 25.75 -36.47
CA LEU A 264 20.34 26.21 -37.12
C LEU A 264 20.13 26.77 -38.54
N ASP A 265 18.89 26.75 -39.07
CA ASP A 265 18.57 27.33 -40.37
C ASP A 265 18.19 28.82 -40.22
N PRO A 266 18.99 29.77 -40.74
CA PRO A 266 18.69 31.19 -40.63
C PRO A 266 17.33 31.59 -41.22
N ARG A 267 16.77 30.79 -42.14
CA ARG A 267 15.47 31.07 -42.78
C ARG A 267 14.29 30.92 -41.83
N ASN A 268 14.45 30.19 -40.73
CA ASN A 268 13.41 29.96 -39.73
C ASN A 268 13.45 31.02 -38.62
N TRP A 269 14.27 32.07 -38.76
CA TRP A 269 14.36 33.15 -37.78
C TRP A 269 13.81 34.46 -38.37
N ILE A 270 12.88 35.08 -37.65
CA ILE A 270 12.25 36.35 -38.04
C ILE A 270 12.56 37.43 -37.01
N LEU A 271 12.76 38.67 -37.48
CA LEU A 271 12.96 39.82 -36.61
C LEU A 271 11.58 40.40 -36.24
N VAL A 272 11.22 40.34 -34.96
CA VAL A 272 9.98 40.89 -34.41
C VAL A 272 10.35 41.80 -33.24
N ASP A 273 9.98 43.08 -33.30
CA ASP A 273 10.23 44.07 -32.24
C ASP A 273 11.69 44.10 -31.73
N SER A 274 12.63 44.07 -32.68
CA SER A 274 14.08 44.04 -32.43
C SER A 274 14.63 42.76 -31.77
N ASN A 275 13.79 41.74 -31.55
CA ASN A 275 14.19 40.41 -31.11
C ASN A 275 14.11 39.41 -32.26
N LEU A 276 15.08 38.50 -32.34
CA LEU A 276 15.06 37.41 -33.30
C LEU A 276 14.26 36.25 -32.69
N LEU A 277 13.19 35.82 -33.35
CA LEU A 277 12.32 34.73 -32.90
C LEU A 277 12.36 33.56 -33.87
N TYR A 278 12.48 32.35 -33.32
CA TYR A 278 12.36 31.12 -34.08
C TYR A 278 10.91 30.88 -34.50
N GLN A 279 10.70 30.61 -35.79
CA GLN A 279 9.44 30.23 -36.39
C GLN A 279 9.59 28.85 -37.02
N ALA A 280 9.04 27.83 -36.34
CA ALA A 280 9.09 26.45 -36.78
C ALA A 280 8.43 26.26 -38.17
N PRO A 281 9.04 25.48 -39.08
CA PRO A 281 8.43 25.13 -40.36
C PRO A 281 7.09 24.40 -40.22
N THR A 282 6.21 24.49 -41.23
CA THR A 282 4.87 23.88 -41.21
C THR A 282 4.89 22.39 -40.88
N VAL A 283 5.87 21.65 -41.40
CA VAL A 283 6.01 20.20 -41.15
C VAL A 283 6.22 19.90 -39.66
N GLU A 284 7.01 20.73 -38.98
CA GLU A 284 7.27 20.59 -37.55
C GLU A 284 6.03 20.95 -36.72
N VAL A 285 5.34 22.04 -37.09
CA VAL A 285 4.11 22.48 -36.42
C VAL A 285 2.99 21.43 -36.53
N GLU A 286 2.75 20.88 -37.73
CA GLU A 286 1.73 19.85 -37.94
C GLU A 286 2.02 18.57 -37.14
N HIS A 287 3.29 18.17 -37.04
CA HIS A 287 3.72 17.01 -36.27
C HIS A 287 3.50 17.23 -34.76
N LEU A 288 3.89 18.40 -34.23
CA LEU A 288 3.69 18.75 -32.82
C LEU A 288 2.19 18.87 -32.45
N GLU A 289 1.34 19.39 -33.34
CA GLU A 289 -0.11 19.45 -33.11
C GLU A 289 -0.75 18.04 -33.08
N LYS A 290 -0.29 17.13 -33.94
CA LYS A 290 -0.72 15.73 -33.91
C LYS A 290 -0.38 15.06 -32.58
N ILE A 291 0.84 15.30 -32.08
CA ILE A 291 1.30 14.83 -30.77
C ILE A 291 0.41 15.39 -29.65
N LYS A 292 0.21 16.71 -29.60
CA LYS A 292 -0.66 17.36 -28.59
C LYS A 292 -2.06 16.76 -28.54
N LYS A 293 -2.67 16.51 -29.70
CA LYS A 293 -4.01 15.91 -29.77
C LYS A 293 -4.05 14.48 -29.22
N HIS A 294 -3.02 13.67 -29.48
CA HIS A 294 -2.91 12.32 -28.94
C HIS A 294 -2.70 12.34 -27.42
N PHE A 295 -1.80 13.19 -26.92
CA PHE A 295 -1.56 13.30 -25.48
C PHE A 295 -2.77 13.85 -24.72
N ARG A 296 -3.58 14.74 -25.32
CA ARG A 296 -4.83 15.22 -24.70
C ARG A 296 -5.84 14.11 -24.45
N SER A 297 -5.98 13.12 -25.35
CA SER A 297 -6.90 12.00 -25.12
C SER A 297 -6.37 11.02 -24.07
N VAL A 298 -5.06 10.81 -24.01
CA VAL A 298 -4.41 10.03 -22.94
C VAL A 298 -4.58 10.73 -21.59
N ASP A 299 -4.43 12.06 -21.56
CA ASP A 299 -4.58 12.87 -20.37
C ASP A 299 -6.01 12.84 -19.83
N ILE A 300 -7.04 13.00 -20.68
CA ILE A 300 -8.43 12.89 -20.24
C ILE A 300 -8.74 11.49 -19.70
N ASN A 301 -8.23 10.41 -20.32
CA ASN A 301 -8.39 9.06 -19.78
C ASN A 301 -7.71 8.89 -18.42
N ARG A 302 -6.53 9.49 -18.24
CA ARG A 302 -5.84 9.51 -16.94
C ARG A 302 -6.66 10.28 -15.90
N GLN A 303 -7.20 11.43 -16.26
CA GLN A 303 -8.05 12.25 -15.39
C GLN A 303 -9.34 11.52 -15.01
N ILE A 304 -9.98 10.79 -15.94
CA ILE A 304 -11.13 9.92 -15.65
C ILE A 304 -10.75 8.89 -14.59
N ASN A 305 -9.63 8.18 -14.76
CA ASN A 305 -9.20 7.18 -13.77
C ASN A 305 -8.96 7.78 -12.39
N ILE A 306 -8.32 8.96 -12.32
CA ILE A 306 -8.10 9.69 -11.07
C ILE A 306 -9.44 10.09 -10.44
N ALA A 307 -10.39 10.62 -11.23
CA ALA A 307 -11.69 11.04 -10.75
C ALA A 307 -12.59 9.87 -10.27
N ILE A 308 -12.41 8.66 -10.80
CA ILE A 308 -13.08 7.47 -10.27
C ILE A 308 -12.49 7.10 -8.91
N SER A 309 -11.16 7.11 -8.78
CA SER A 309 -10.46 6.78 -7.53
C SER A 309 -10.68 7.80 -6.43
N ASP A 310 -10.80 9.09 -6.78
CA ASP A 310 -11.02 10.18 -5.85
C ASP A 310 -12.05 11.16 -6.42
N ALA A 311 -13.22 11.18 -5.81
CA ALA A 311 -14.33 12.05 -6.19
C ALA A 311 -13.98 13.55 -6.13
N ALA A 312 -12.97 13.95 -5.33
CA ALA A 312 -12.52 15.35 -5.27
C ALA A 312 -11.93 15.86 -6.59
N HIS A 313 -11.50 14.95 -7.47
CA HIS A 313 -10.95 15.27 -8.78
C HIS A 313 -12.01 15.21 -9.91
N GLY A 314 -13.28 14.91 -9.58
CA GLY A 314 -14.40 14.98 -10.51
C GLY A 314 -14.85 16.42 -10.75
N SER A 315 -15.22 16.76 -11.99
CA SER A 315 -15.79 18.06 -12.33
C SER A 315 -16.82 17.96 -13.46
N THR A 316 -17.73 18.94 -13.53
CA THR A 316 -18.71 19.01 -14.60
C THR A 316 -18.04 19.20 -15.96
N GLU A 317 -16.92 19.93 -16.03
CA GLU A 317 -16.10 20.09 -17.23
C GLU A 317 -15.54 18.74 -17.70
N LEU A 318 -14.93 17.98 -16.79
CA LEU A 318 -14.37 16.65 -17.09
C LEU A 318 -15.46 15.69 -17.56
N ALA A 319 -16.62 15.68 -16.90
CA ALA A 319 -17.76 14.85 -17.31
C ALA A 319 -18.27 15.22 -18.71
N ARG A 320 -18.29 16.51 -19.05
CA ARG A 320 -18.71 17.00 -20.38
C ARG A 320 -17.70 16.61 -21.46
N GLU A 321 -16.40 16.82 -21.23
CA GLU A 321 -15.34 16.44 -22.17
C GLU A 321 -15.31 14.91 -22.39
N ALA A 322 -15.43 14.13 -21.31
CA ALA A 322 -15.49 12.67 -21.38
C ALA A 322 -16.72 12.17 -22.16
N ALA A 323 -17.88 12.80 -21.95
CA ALA A 323 -19.10 12.49 -22.70
C ALA A 323 -18.94 12.77 -24.20
N GLU A 324 -18.32 13.89 -24.58
CA GLU A 324 -18.09 14.24 -25.99
C GLU A 324 -17.14 13.28 -26.71
N LEU A 325 -16.09 12.81 -26.02
CA LEU A 325 -15.16 11.81 -26.55
C LEU A 325 -15.84 10.47 -26.83
N MET A 326 -16.76 10.05 -25.95
CA MET A 326 -17.32 8.69 -25.96
C MET A 326 -18.72 8.60 -26.59
N GLN A 327 -19.38 9.72 -26.90
CA GLN A 327 -20.75 9.76 -27.44
C GLN A 327 -20.96 8.92 -28.70
N LYS A 328 -19.92 8.70 -29.51
CA LYS A 328 -20.00 7.95 -30.78
C LYS A 328 -19.76 6.45 -30.65
N ILE A 329 -19.45 5.96 -29.45
CA ILE A 329 -19.10 4.57 -29.19
C ILE A 329 -20.22 3.94 -28.36
N LEU A 330 -21.02 3.08 -28.99
CA LEU A 330 -21.96 2.21 -28.27
C LEU A 330 -21.21 0.95 -27.79
N PRO A 331 -21.56 0.37 -26.63
CA PRO A 331 -20.91 -0.83 -26.12
C PRO A 331 -21.15 -2.00 -27.09
N ASN A 332 -20.07 -2.53 -27.68
CA ASN A 332 -20.10 -3.82 -28.37
C ASN A 332 -19.66 -4.90 -27.38
N ASN A 333 -20.44 -5.99 -27.31
CA ASN A 333 -20.38 -7.05 -26.30
C ASN A 333 -19.16 -8.01 -26.44
N ILE A 334 -18.07 -7.57 -27.06
CA ILE A 334 -16.91 -8.39 -27.43
C ILE A 334 -15.63 -7.63 -27.05
N ASP A 335 -15.32 -7.54 -25.76
CA ASP A 335 -13.96 -7.15 -25.34
C ASP A 335 -13.56 -8.02 -24.15
N SER A 336 -12.65 -8.96 -24.39
CA SER A 336 -12.18 -9.97 -23.43
C SER A 336 -11.02 -9.48 -22.54
N ASP A 337 -10.73 -8.18 -22.53
CA ASP A 337 -9.54 -7.64 -21.86
C ASP A 337 -9.91 -6.64 -20.74
N ALA A 338 -9.68 -7.04 -19.49
CA ALA A 338 -10.23 -6.41 -18.29
C ALA A 338 -9.63 -5.03 -17.95
N LEU A 339 -8.45 -4.69 -18.49
CA LEU A 339 -7.73 -3.45 -18.13
C LEU A 339 -7.81 -2.34 -19.19
N ASN A 340 -8.35 -2.62 -20.37
CA ASN A 340 -8.50 -1.63 -21.45
C ASN A 340 -9.85 -1.69 -22.17
N SER A 341 -10.81 -2.46 -21.63
CA SER A 341 -12.12 -2.66 -22.25
C SER A 341 -12.83 -1.33 -22.48
N THR A 342 -13.30 -1.16 -23.72
CA THR A 342 -14.19 -0.06 -24.12
C THR A 342 -15.40 0.03 -23.18
N SER A 343 -15.88 -1.11 -22.69
CA SER A 343 -17.02 -1.21 -21.77
C SER A 343 -16.76 -0.59 -20.40
N THR A 344 -15.56 -0.76 -19.83
CA THR A 344 -15.18 -0.14 -18.55
C THR A 344 -15.12 1.38 -18.69
N LYS A 345 -14.58 1.88 -19.81
CA LYS A 345 -14.53 3.33 -20.08
C LYS A 345 -15.94 3.91 -20.25
N LEU A 346 -16.85 3.19 -20.91
CA LEU A 346 -18.25 3.60 -21.03
C LEU A 346 -18.94 3.65 -19.66
N ALA A 347 -18.73 2.64 -18.81
CA ALA A 347 -19.26 2.59 -17.45
C ALA A 347 -18.75 3.75 -16.58
N ALA A 348 -17.45 4.04 -16.67
CA ALA A 348 -16.81 5.16 -15.99
C ALA A 348 -17.41 6.50 -16.41
N VAL A 349 -17.56 6.75 -17.71
CA VAL A 349 -18.14 8.00 -18.22
C VAL A 349 -19.62 8.11 -17.83
N ALA A 350 -20.38 7.01 -17.88
CA ALA A 350 -21.77 7.01 -17.41
C ALA A 350 -21.85 7.38 -15.92
N MET A 351 -20.97 6.83 -15.08
CA MET A 351 -20.88 7.18 -13.65
C MET A 351 -20.54 8.67 -13.46
N LEU A 352 -19.53 9.20 -14.16
CA LEU A 352 -19.14 10.63 -14.07
C LEU A 352 -20.26 11.58 -14.52
N ILE A 353 -20.99 11.27 -15.58
CA ILE A 353 -22.12 12.08 -16.04
C ILE A 353 -23.18 12.22 -14.95
N VAL A 354 -23.49 11.14 -14.23
CA VAL A 354 -24.53 11.14 -13.21
C VAL A 354 -24.04 11.71 -11.88
N ARG A 355 -22.77 11.45 -11.50
CA ARG A 355 -22.19 11.93 -10.24
C ARG A 355 -21.77 13.40 -10.30
N ASP A 356 -21.02 13.79 -11.34
CA ASP A 356 -20.33 15.09 -11.42
C ASP A 356 -20.94 16.06 -12.46
N GLY A 357 -21.84 15.55 -13.31
CA GLY A 357 -22.51 16.35 -14.34
C GLY A 357 -23.57 17.31 -13.79
N ASP A 358 -23.71 18.47 -14.43
CA ASP A 358 -24.85 19.37 -14.18
C ASP A 358 -26.18 18.74 -14.68
N ASP A 359 -27.32 19.28 -14.23
CA ASP A 359 -28.64 18.74 -14.59
C ASP A 359 -28.91 18.80 -16.11
N PHE A 360 -28.28 19.73 -16.82
CA PHE A 360 -28.41 19.85 -18.27
C PHE A 360 -27.69 18.70 -18.99
N LEU A 361 -26.47 18.38 -18.56
CA LEU A 361 -25.66 17.27 -19.06
C LEU A 361 -26.37 15.95 -18.77
N LEU A 362 -26.85 15.75 -17.54
CA LEU A 362 -27.59 14.55 -17.17
C LEU A 362 -28.84 14.39 -18.04
N LYS A 363 -29.64 15.44 -18.21
CA LYS A 363 -30.84 15.38 -19.06
C LYS A 363 -30.53 15.08 -20.53
N LYS A 364 -29.40 15.57 -21.05
CA LYS A 364 -28.95 15.31 -22.42
C LYS A 364 -28.53 13.85 -22.61
N TYR A 365 -27.86 13.26 -21.63
CA TYR A 365 -27.28 11.91 -21.72
C TYR A 365 -28.05 10.83 -20.94
N GLU A 366 -29.18 11.14 -20.30
CA GLU A 366 -29.94 10.21 -19.44
C GLU A 366 -30.24 8.88 -20.14
N SER A 367 -30.83 8.93 -21.35
CA SER A 367 -31.16 7.72 -22.10
C SER A 367 -29.93 6.89 -22.46
N TRP A 368 -28.81 7.54 -22.73
CA TRP A 368 -27.55 6.88 -23.05
C TRP A 368 -26.95 6.20 -21.81
N VAL A 369 -26.95 6.87 -20.67
CA VAL A 369 -26.51 6.29 -19.38
C VAL A 369 -27.32 5.04 -19.05
N ARG A 370 -28.65 5.11 -19.18
CA ARG A 370 -29.54 3.97 -18.93
C ARG A 370 -29.24 2.78 -19.84
N GLU A 371 -29.00 3.04 -21.12
CA GLU A 371 -28.64 1.99 -22.09
C GLU A 371 -27.29 1.34 -21.73
N VAL A 372 -26.28 2.14 -21.36
CA VAL A 372 -24.97 1.61 -20.93
C VAL A 372 -25.12 0.69 -19.72
N ILE A 373 -25.87 1.11 -18.70
CA ILE A 373 -26.13 0.30 -17.50
C ILE A 373 -26.82 -1.02 -17.86
N LEU A 374 -27.87 -0.97 -18.69
CA LEU A 374 -28.61 -2.16 -19.11
C LEU A 374 -27.73 -3.15 -19.88
N GLN A 375 -26.92 -2.68 -20.82
CA GLN A 375 -26.04 -3.54 -21.62
C GLN A 375 -24.95 -4.20 -20.76
N ILE A 376 -24.38 -3.46 -19.80
CA ILE A 376 -23.37 -3.99 -18.88
C ILE A 376 -23.97 -5.10 -18.00
N PHE A 377 -25.17 -4.91 -17.46
CA PHE A 377 -25.82 -5.94 -16.64
C PHE A 377 -26.34 -7.14 -17.44
N ALA A 378 -26.64 -6.96 -18.73
CA ALA A 378 -27.01 -8.05 -19.63
C ALA A 378 -25.83 -8.95 -20.02
N ALA A 379 -24.60 -8.42 -20.01
CA ALA A 379 -23.38 -9.23 -20.11
C ALA A 379 -23.24 -10.03 -18.80
N GLY A 380 -23.47 -11.35 -18.87
CA GLY A 380 -23.69 -12.23 -17.71
C GLY A 380 -22.63 -12.19 -16.60
N ASP A 381 -22.96 -12.82 -15.48
CA ASP A 381 -22.17 -12.81 -14.23
C ASP A 381 -20.79 -13.49 -14.43
N GLU A 382 -19.73 -12.69 -14.51
CA GLU A 382 -18.37 -13.17 -14.27
C GLU A 382 -18.28 -13.48 -12.77
N ARG A 383 -18.16 -14.76 -12.39
CA ARG A 383 -18.12 -15.17 -10.98
C ARG A 383 -17.02 -14.43 -10.23
N TYR A 384 -17.35 -14.00 -9.01
CA TYR A 384 -16.45 -13.33 -8.09
C TYR A 384 -15.09 -14.04 -7.96
N SER A 385 -14.00 -13.34 -8.28
CA SER A 385 -12.61 -13.79 -8.05
C SER A 385 -11.95 -12.88 -7.00
N PRO A 386 -11.36 -13.41 -5.90
CA PRO A 386 -11.00 -12.63 -4.70
C PRO A 386 -9.75 -11.72 -4.82
N SER A 387 -9.27 -11.37 -6.01
CA SER A 387 -8.08 -10.51 -6.12
C SER A 387 -8.43 -9.04 -5.83
N GLU A 388 -8.08 -8.61 -4.61
CA GLU A 388 -8.69 -7.62 -3.71
C GLU A 388 -8.57 -6.09 -3.96
N LYS A 389 -8.16 -5.56 -5.12
CA LYS A 389 -8.16 -4.08 -5.31
C LYS A 389 -8.55 -3.58 -6.71
N MET A 390 -8.66 -4.46 -7.69
CA MET A 390 -8.99 -4.07 -9.08
C MET A 390 -10.50 -3.95 -9.35
N HIS A 391 -11.36 -4.27 -8.39
CA HIS A 391 -12.78 -4.57 -8.66
C HIS A 391 -13.74 -3.40 -8.44
N GLU A 392 -13.37 -2.38 -7.65
CA GLU A 392 -14.10 -1.10 -7.58
C GLU A 392 -14.22 -0.45 -8.98
N TYR A 393 -13.25 -0.71 -9.85
CA TYR A 393 -13.17 -0.21 -11.22
C TYR A 393 -13.71 -1.20 -12.26
N SER A 394 -14.38 -2.28 -11.83
CA SER A 394 -15.03 -3.19 -12.77
C SER A 394 -16.18 -2.49 -13.49
N LYS A 395 -16.45 -2.87 -14.75
CA LYS A 395 -17.56 -2.34 -15.54
C LYS A 395 -18.90 -2.50 -14.80
N GLN A 396 -19.13 -3.62 -14.10
CA GLN A 396 -20.34 -3.90 -13.33
C GLN A 396 -20.46 -3.01 -12.08
N ALA A 397 -19.37 -2.82 -11.32
CA ALA A 397 -19.38 -1.93 -10.16
C ALA A 397 -19.61 -0.46 -10.56
N LEU A 398 -18.96 0.00 -11.63
CA LEU A 398 -19.16 1.35 -12.19
C LEU A 398 -20.60 1.56 -12.68
N ALA A 399 -21.19 0.58 -13.35
CA ALA A 399 -22.60 0.64 -13.76
C ALA A 399 -23.55 0.66 -12.55
N ALA A 400 -23.28 -0.13 -11.51
CA ALA A 400 -24.06 -0.11 -10.27
C ALA A 400 -23.95 1.23 -9.53
N MET A 401 -22.74 1.82 -9.46
CA MET A 401 -22.54 3.17 -8.90
C MET A 401 -23.31 4.23 -9.71
N ALA A 402 -23.27 4.17 -11.04
CA ALA A 402 -24.04 5.06 -11.90
C ALA A 402 -25.55 4.94 -11.62
N GLN A 403 -26.06 3.72 -11.45
CA GLN A 403 -27.47 3.45 -11.10
C GLN A 403 -27.85 4.03 -9.72
N VAL A 404 -26.98 3.90 -8.71
CA VAL A 404 -27.18 4.50 -7.38
C VAL A 404 -27.31 6.02 -7.48
N HIS A 405 -26.36 6.70 -8.14
CA HIS A 405 -26.41 8.15 -8.30
C HIS A 405 -27.62 8.59 -9.13
N LEU A 406 -28.04 7.79 -10.12
CA LEU A 406 -29.19 8.11 -10.97
C LEU A 406 -30.48 8.10 -10.15
N TRP A 407 -30.67 7.07 -9.32
CA TRP A 407 -31.79 7.00 -8.39
C TRP A 407 -31.74 8.14 -7.37
N CYS A 408 -30.59 8.42 -6.76
CA CYS A 408 -30.45 9.47 -5.75
C CYS A 408 -30.71 10.88 -6.29
N ARG A 409 -30.51 11.12 -7.60
CA ARG A 409 -30.77 12.43 -8.24
C ARG A 409 -32.18 12.57 -8.79
N LEU A 410 -32.72 11.52 -9.41
CA LEU A 410 -34.02 11.59 -10.11
C LEU A 410 -35.19 11.06 -9.27
N HIS A 411 -34.91 10.30 -8.21
CA HIS A 411 -35.88 9.68 -7.31
C HIS A 411 -36.97 8.83 -8.01
N TYR A 412 -36.68 8.31 -9.21
CA TYR A 412 -37.63 7.45 -9.90
C TYR A 412 -37.66 6.05 -9.28
N GLU A 413 -38.85 5.54 -8.98
CA GLU A 413 -39.08 4.20 -8.41
C GLU A 413 -38.50 3.09 -9.30
N LYS A 414 -38.56 3.24 -10.63
CA LYS A 414 -37.96 2.30 -11.58
C LYS A 414 -36.45 2.12 -11.34
N ASP A 415 -35.76 3.17 -10.92
CA ASP A 415 -34.31 3.14 -10.71
C ASP A 415 -33.95 2.45 -9.39
N ARG A 416 -34.75 2.68 -8.35
CA ARG A 416 -34.71 1.95 -7.08
C ARG A 416 -34.94 0.46 -7.29
N ASN A 417 -35.99 0.11 -8.03
CA ASN A 417 -36.39 -1.28 -8.25
C ASN A 417 -35.37 -2.04 -9.11
N ALA A 418 -34.80 -1.39 -10.13
CA ALA A 418 -33.72 -1.96 -10.92
C ALA A 418 -32.47 -2.20 -10.07
N LEU A 419 -32.11 -1.26 -9.19
CA LEU A 419 -30.99 -1.42 -8.26
C LEU A 419 -31.19 -2.61 -7.31
N LEU A 420 -32.37 -2.76 -6.71
CA LEU A 420 -32.69 -3.91 -5.84
C LEU A 420 -32.62 -5.26 -6.57
N SER A 421 -33.05 -5.29 -7.84
CA SER A 421 -32.94 -6.49 -8.67
C SER A 421 -31.49 -6.91 -8.92
N THR A 422 -30.54 -5.97 -8.90
CA THR A 422 -29.11 -6.32 -9.04
C THR A 422 -28.53 -7.02 -7.80
N ALA A 423 -29.20 -6.98 -6.65
CA ALA A 423 -28.74 -7.67 -5.44
C ALA A 423 -28.78 -9.21 -5.56
N THR A 424 -29.48 -9.76 -6.56
CA THR A 424 -29.51 -11.20 -6.83
C THR A 424 -28.33 -11.70 -7.66
N ARG A 425 -27.46 -10.80 -8.14
CA ARG A 425 -26.33 -11.14 -9.02
C ARG A 425 -25.21 -11.83 -8.25
N GLY A 426 -24.58 -12.83 -8.88
CA GLY A 426 -23.48 -13.58 -8.28
C GLY A 426 -22.14 -12.84 -8.24
N ASP A 427 -22.01 -11.73 -8.96
CA ASP A 427 -20.78 -10.91 -8.99
C ASP A 427 -20.60 -10.01 -7.76
N CYS A 428 -21.65 -9.82 -6.95
CA CYS A 428 -21.69 -8.97 -5.76
C CYS A 428 -21.22 -7.51 -5.99
N CYS A 429 -21.14 -7.04 -7.24
CA CYS A 429 -20.65 -5.70 -7.57
C CYS A 429 -21.57 -4.60 -7.01
N THR A 430 -22.85 -4.90 -6.85
CA THR A 430 -23.82 -4.01 -6.20
C THR A 430 -23.46 -3.74 -4.74
N ALA A 431 -22.93 -4.73 -3.99
CA ALA A 431 -22.49 -4.51 -2.61
C ALA A 431 -21.37 -3.46 -2.55
N ILE A 432 -20.43 -3.50 -3.50
CA ILE A 432 -19.35 -2.50 -3.61
C ILE A 432 -19.93 -1.11 -3.93
N ALA A 433 -20.86 -1.02 -4.88
CA ALA A 433 -21.47 0.25 -5.24
C ALA A 433 -22.26 0.89 -4.10
N LEU A 434 -22.97 0.07 -3.30
CA LEU A 434 -23.71 0.53 -2.13
C LEU A 434 -22.78 0.93 -0.98
N SER A 435 -21.67 0.22 -0.77
CA SER A 435 -20.72 0.54 0.31
C SER A 435 -20.07 1.92 0.09
N THR A 436 -19.63 2.20 -1.14
CA THR A 436 -19.03 3.50 -1.51
C THR A 436 -20.02 4.66 -1.39
N ASN A 437 -21.33 4.40 -1.51
CA ASN A 437 -22.38 5.41 -1.55
C ASN A 437 -23.34 5.37 -0.34
N SER A 438 -22.97 4.67 0.74
CA SER A 438 -23.85 4.43 1.89
C SER A 438 -24.42 5.72 2.49
N ASN A 439 -23.62 6.78 2.59
CA ASN A 439 -24.05 8.08 3.11
C ASN A 439 -25.18 8.71 2.27
N ILE A 440 -25.06 8.66 0.95
CA ILE A 440 -26.06 9.25 0.04
C ILE A 440 -27.34 8.40 0.07
N ILE A 441 -27.20 7.07 0.10
CA ILE A 441 -28.33 6.14 0.20
C ILE A 441 -29.09 6.36 1.51
N ASN A 442 -28.38 6.40 2.65
CA ASN A 442 -28.99 6.61 3.96
C ASN A 442 -29.69 7.97 4.08
N ALA A 443 -29.21 9.01 3.38
CA ALA A 443 -29.86 10.31 3.33
C ALA A 443 -31.16 10.31 2.49
N ASN A 444 -31.29 9.38 1.53
CA ASN A 444 -32.45 9.23 0.66
C ASN A 444 -33.47 8.25 1.24
N ASP A 445 -33.05 7.00 1.45
CA ASP A 445 -33.87 5.92 2.01
C ASP A 445 -32.98 4.88 2.70
N SER A 446 -32.95 4.93 4.04
CA SER A 446 -32.20 3.98 4.88
C SER A 446 -32.70 2.53 4.82
N LEU A 447 -33.94 2.29 4.33
CA LEU A 447 -34.48 0.93 4.22
C LEU A 447 -33.92 0.19 3.00
N LEU A 448 -33.38 0.91 2.01
CA LEU A 448 -32.84 0.31 0.79
C LEU A 448 -31.72 -0.68 1.09
N LEU A 449 -30.82 -0.35 2.03
CA LEU A 449 -29.73 -1.26 2.43
C LEU A 449 -30.28 -2.53 3.07
N LYS A 450 -31.31 -2.40 3.93
CA LYS A 450 -31.97 -3.53 4.59
C LYS A 450 -32.61 -4.46 3.56
N SER A 451 -33.35 -3.91 2.59
CA SER A 451 -33.94 -4.68 1.50
C SER A 451 -32.90 -5.36 0.62
N ALA A 452 -31.84 -4.64 0.22
CA ALA A 452 -30.79 -5.20 -0.62
C ALA A 452 -30.06 -6.37 0.06
N ILE A 453 -29.75 -6.25 1.36
CA ILE A 453 -29.14 -7.33 2.15
C ILE A 453 -30.06 -8.56 2.24
N ARG A 454 -31.37 -8.38 2.48
CA ARG A 454 -32.33 -9.50 2.51
C ARG A 454 -32.42 -10.21 1.15
N ILE A 455 -32.49 -9.46 0.05
CA ILE A 455 -32.50 -10.04 -1.30
C ILE A 455 -31.22 -10.86 -1.54
N ALA A 456 -30.06 -10.27 -1.22
CA ALA A 456 -28.78 -10.93 -1.40
C ALA A 456 -28.65 -12.19 -0.54
N PHE A 457 -29.07 -12.13 0.73
CA PHE A 457 -29.05 -13.28 1.64
C PHE A 457 -29.91 -14.43 1.12
N LYS A 458 -31.06 -14.14 0.52
CA LYS A 458 -31.89 -15.14 -0.16
C LYS A 458 -31.19 -15.69 -1.41
N ALA A 459 -30.59 -14.81 -2.22
CA ALA A 459 -29.93 -15.16 -3.46
C ALA A 459 -28.63 -15.95 -3.28
N ASN A 460 -27.97 -15.85 -2.12
CA ASN A 460 -26.71 -16.56 -1.84
C ASN A 460 -26.91 -18.04 -1.49
N ASN A 461 -28.15 -18.54 -1.46
CA ASN A 461 -28.41 -19.97 -1.37
C ASN A 461 -28.28 -20.62 -2.75
N TRP A 462 -27.38 -21.59 -2.89
CA TRP A 462 -27.11 -22.29 -4.15
C TRP A 462 -27.03 -23.81 -3.96
N TRP A 463 -27.19 -24.55 -5.05
CA TRP A 463 -27.29 -26.01 -5.02
C TRP A 463 -25.96 -26.68 -5.41
N TYR A 464 -25.44 -27.57 -4.57
CA TYR A 464 -24.23 -28.36 -4.85
C TYR A 464 -24.56 -29.59 -5.69
N HIS A 465 -23.85 -29.73 -6.81
CA HIS A 465 -23.87 -30.92 -7.63
C HIS A 465 -22.83 -31.93 -7.14
N PRO A 466 -23.23 -33.17 -6.77
CA PRO A 466 -22.29 -34.27 -6.68
C PRO A 466 -21.64 -34.48 -8.07
N TRP A 467 -20.31 -34.57 -8.09
CA TRP A 467 -19.49 -34.67 -9.30
C TRP A 467 -19.88 -35.79 -10.28
N ASP A 468 -20.72 -36.75 -9.86
CA ASP A 468 -21.11 -37.93 -10.64
C ASP A 468 -22.49 -37.89 -11.31
N LYS A 469 -23.32 -36.85 -11.12
CA LYS A 469 -24.60 -36.74 -11.85
C LYS A 469 -24.51 -35.68 -12.95
N ALA A 470 -24.36 -36.17 -14.18
CA ALA A 470 -24.26 -35.42 -15.43
C ALA A 470 -25.07 -34.10 -15.47
N LYS A 471 -24.46 -33.04 -16.03
CA LYS A 471 -24.97 -31.68 -16.34
C LYS A 471 -26.39 -31.56 -16.94
N LYS A 472 -27.11 -32.66 -17.21
CA LYS A 472 -28.39 -32.69 -17.93
C LYS A 472 -29.64 -32.28 -17.12
N ASN A 473 -29.56 -32.15 -15.79
CA ASN A 473 -30.72 -31.86 -14.93
C ASN A 473 -30.59 -30.57 -14.08
N THR A 474 -29.82 -29.57 -14.54
CA THR A 474 -29.66 -28.27 -13.82
C THR A 474 -30.80 -27.29 -14.07
N GLU A 475 -31.48 -27.38 -15.22
CA GLU A 475 -32.47 -26.40 -15.69
C GLU A 475 -33.62 -26.15 -14.69
N PRO A 476 -34.27 -27.18 -14.10
CA PRO A 476 -35.36 -26.94 -13.16
C PRO A 476 -34.90 -26.21 -11.89
N TYR A 477 -33.64 -26.40 -11.46
CA TYR A 477 -33.08 -25.74 -10.29
C TYR A 477 -32.73 -24.29 -10.57
N VAL A 478 -32.18 -23.99 -11.74
CA VAL A 478 -31.93 -22.62 -12.18
C VAL A 478 -33.26 -21.85 -12.23
N GLN A 479 -34.32 -22.45 -12.78
CA GLN A 479 -35.65 -21.84 -12.80
C GLN A 479 -36.24 -21.64 -11.40
N LEU A 480 -36.14 -22.64 -10.51
CA LEU A 480 -36.58 -22.51 -9.11
C LEU A 480 -35.82 -21.42 -8.36
N LYS A 481 -34.51 -21.30 -8.60
CA LYS A 481 -33.68 -20.25 -8.02
C LYS A 481 -34.07 -18.88 -8.55
N MET A 482 -34.16 -18.71 -9.87
CA MET A 482 -34.57 -17.45 -10.51
C MET A 482 -35.95 -16.99 -10.03
N GLU A 483 -36.89 -17.92 -9.88
CA GLU A 483 -38.22 -17.62 -9.34
C GLU A 483 -38.17 -17.22 -7.86
N GLY A 484 -37.38 -17.93 -7.05
CA GLY A 484 -37.17 -17.58 -5.64
C GLY A 484 -36.53 -16.20 -5.45
N ASP A 485 -35.54 -15.88 -6.29
CA ASP A 485 -34.84 -14.59 -6.29
C ASP A 485 -35.80 -13.47 -6.75
N ARG A 486 -36.61 -13.71 -7.80
CA ARG A 486 -37.65 -12.78 -8.28
C ARG A 486 -38.68 -12.47 -7.19
N LEU A 487 -39.20 -13.49 -6.51
CA LEU A 487 -40.20 -13.32 -5.45
C LEU A 487 -39.63 -12.54 -4.24
N ALA A 488 -38.35 -12.72 -3.93
CA ALA A 488 -37.68 -11.96 -2.88
C ALA A 488 -37.60 -10.47 -3.23
N VAL A 489 -37.20 -10.15 -4.47
CA VAL A 489 -37.18 -8.77 -4.98
C VAL A 489 -38.58 -8.14 -4.94
N GLU A 490 -39.60 -8.86 -5.39
CA GLU A 490 -40.98 -8.37 -5.40
C GLU A 490 -41.52 -8.10 -3.99
N ALA A 491 -41.21 -8.96 -3.02
CA ALA A 491 -41.63 -8.77 -1.63
C ALA A 491 -41.00 -7.52 -1.00
N GLU A 492 -39.73 -7.23 -1.30
CA GLU A 492 -39.03 -6.05 -0.81
C GLU A 492 -39.52 -4.76 -1.49
N ILE A 493 -39.74 -4.78 -2.81
CA ILE A 493 -40.34 -3.64 -3.52
C ILE A 493 -41.73 -3.33 -2.95
N ALA A 494 -42.57 -4.36 -2.76
CA ALA A 494 -43.88 -4.23 -2.14
C ALA A 494 -43.82 -3.58 -0.76
N TRP A 495 -42.83 -3.96 0.07
CA TRP A 495 -42.63 -3.38 1.39
C TRP A 495 -42.21 -1.91 1.33
N LEU A 496 -41.27 -1.56 0.45
CA LEU A 496 -40.86 -0.16 0.24
C LEU A 496 -42.00 0.71 -0.32
N ASP A 497 -42.98 0.09 -0.98
CA ASP A 497 -44.20 0.74 -1.45
C ASP A 497 -45.34 0.75 -0.40
N GLY A 498 -45.06 0.32 0.83
CA GLY A 498 -45.96 0.46 1.99
C GLY A 498 -46.72 -0.80 2.40
N LEU A 499 -46.38 -1.97 1.85
CA LEU A 499 -46.93 -3.25 2.29
C LEU A 499 -46.17 -3.82 3.52
N SER A 500 -46.46 -5.07 3.89
CA SER A 500 -45.89 -5.70 5.08
C SER A 500 -44.41 -6.05 4.91
N GLU A 501 -43.64 -5.88 5.98
CA GLU A 501 -42.21 -6.19 6.02
C GLU A 501 -41.93 -7.70 5.82
N PRO A 502 -41.01 -8.08 4.91
CA PRO A 502 -40.62 -9.47 4.72
C PRO A 502 -39.82 -10.03 5.91
N LEU A 503 -39.90 -11.35 6.11
CA LEU A 503 -39.07 -12.05 7.08
C LEU A 503 -37.63 -12.18 6.60
N TRP A 504 -36.69 -12.30 7.54
CA TRP A 504 -35.29 -12.58 7.24
C TRP A 504 -35.12 -13.95 6.54
N PRO A 505 -34.28 -14.05 5.48
CA PRO A 505 -34.05 -15.31 4.78
C PRO A 505 -33.41 -16.37 5.66
N ILE A 506 -33.84 -17.63 5.51
CA ILE A 506 -33.24 -18.76 6.23
C ILE A 506 -31.99 -19.24 5.45
N PHE A 507 -30.84 -19.32 6.13
CA PHE A 507 -29.63 -19.93 5.60
C PHE A 507 -29.72 -21.46 5.63
N ALA A 508 -29.01 -22.11 4.72
CA ALA A 508 -29.01 -23.56 4.66
C ALA A 508 -28.27 -24.15 5.88
N ASP A 509 -28.82 -25.23 6.43
CA ASP A 509 -28.17 -26.02 7.48
C ASP A 509 -27.06 -26.87 6.85
N ASP A 510 -25.93 -26.23 6.59
CA ASP A 510 -24.69 -26.89 6.17
C ASP A 510 -24.03 -27.53 7.39
N ASN A 511 -24.00 -28.85 7.47
CA ASN A 511 -23.13 -29.50 8.45
C ASN A 511 -21.67 -29.23 8.03
N PRO A 512 -20.84 -28.62 8.90
CA PRO A 512 -19.43 -28.42 8.59
C PRO A 512 -18.82 -29.76 8.20
N SER A 513 -18.21 -29.82 7.03
CA SER A 513 -17.54 -31.04 6.57
C SER A 513 -16.45 -31.38 7.59
N GLU A 514 -16.60 -32.52 8.28
CA GLU A 514 -15.60 -33.10 9.18
C GLU A 514 -14.32 -33.37 8.38
N THR A 515 -13.50 -32.34 8.21
CA THR A 515 -12.20 -32.48 7.58
C THR A 515 -11.25 -32.88 8.68
N THR A 516 -11.33 -34.15 9.07
CA THR A 516 -10.34 -34.80 9.91
C THR A 516 -9.00 -34.70 9.18
N LEU A 517 -8.20 -33.68 9.49
CA LEU A 517 -6.78 -33.71 9.18
C LEU A 517 -6.21 -34.85 10.02
N LEU A 518 -6.17 -36.04 9.42
CA LEU A 518 -5.44 -37.17 9.95
C LEU A 518 -4.02 -36.67 10.29
N PRO A 519 -3.58 -36.75 11.56
CA PRO A 519 -2.20 -36.46 11.91
C PRO A 519 -1.31 -37.35 11.04
N ALA A 520 -0.32 -36.75 10.38
CA ALA A 520 0.69 -37.47 9.63
C ALA A 520 1.61 -38.27 10.58
N ARG A 521 1.08 -39.35 11.16
CA ARG A 521 1.72 -40.54 11.78
C ARG A 521 0.82 -41.11 12.89
N ALA A 522 -0.04 -42.06 12.53
CA ALA A 522 -0.47 -43.16 13.41
C ALA A 522 -0.95 -44.33 12.53
N PRO A 523 -0.74 -45.59 12.94
CA PRO A 523 -1.06 -46.77 12.12
C PRO A 523 -2.58 -46.98 12.01
N GLU A 524 -3.01 -47.53 10.88
CA GLU A 524 -4.40 -47.82 10.51
C GLU A 524 -5.24 -48.41 11.65
N PRO A 525 -6.48 -47.93 11.87
CA PRO A 525 -7.52 -48.72 12.47
C PRO A 525 -8.34 -49.44 11.40
N GLU A 526 -8.60 -50.72 11.66
CA GLU A 526 -9.39 -51.63 10.86
C GLU A 526 -10.82 -51.13 10.62
N VAL A 527 -11.26 -51.40 9.38
CA VAL A 527 -12.63 -51.54 8.88
C VAL A 527 -13.72 -51.61 9.95
N LEU A 528 -14.64 -50.65 9.91
CA LEU A 528 -16.04 -50.91 10.26
C LEU A 528 -16.94 -50.43 9.10
N GLN A 529 -17.41 -51.43 8.36
CA GLN A 529 -18.55 -51.35 7.47
C GLN A 529 -19.86 -51.24 8.27
N ASP A 530 -20.85 -50.65 7.60
CA ASP A 530 -22.28 -50.63 7.90
C ASP A 530 -22.77 -49.59 8.92
N LEU A 531 -23.62 -48.65 8.46
CA LEU A 531 -25.07 -48.83 8.54
C LEU A 531 -25.87 -47.68 7.89
N ASN A 532 -26.84 -48.10 7.06
CA ASN A 532 -28.18 -47.53 6.83
C ASN A 532 -28.40 -46.43 5.78
N GLU A 533 -28.61 -46.91 4.55
CA GLU A 533 -29.61 -46.41 3.62
C GLU A 533 -31.03 -46.54 4.21
N SER A 534 -31.65 -45.43 4.62
CA SER A 534 -33.12 -45.29 4.67
C SER A 534 -33.54 -43.87 5.03
N SER A 535 -33.83 -43.03 4.02
CA SER A 535 -34.71 -41.85 4.13
C SER A 535 -34.80 -41.11 2.78
N THR A 536 -35.62 -41.63 1.86
CA THR A 536 -35.80 -41.11 0.48
C THR A 536 -36.63 -39.83 0.36
N THR A 537 -36.93 -39.14 1.46
CA THR A 537 -37.54 -37.79 1.46
C THR A 537 -36.71 -36.74 2.21
N SER A 538 -35.60 -37.12 2.84
CA SER A 538 -34.68 -36.21 3.55
C SER A 538 -33.46 -35.78 2.72
N SER A 539 -33.34 -36.23 1.46
CA SER A 539 -32.12 -36.04 0.66
C SER A 539 -32.05 -34.75 -0.16
N LEU A 540 -33.16 -34.04 -0.37
CA LEU A 540 -33.16 -32.79 -1.17
C LEU A 540 -32.54 -31.59 -0.42
N VAL A 541 -32.70 -31.53 0.91
CA VAL A 541 -32.18 -30.45 1.76
C VAL A 541 -30.65 -30.52 1.91
N LYS A 542 -30.06 -31.72 1.77
CA LYS A 542 -28.61 -31.97 1.94
C LYS A 542 -27.71 -31.41 0.82
N HIS A 543 -28.25 -30.64 -0.11
CA HIS A 543 -27.54 -30.14 -1.28
C HIS A 543 -27.68 -28.62 -1.48
N ILE A 544 -28.38 -27.91 -0.59
CA ILE A 544 -28.44 -26.44 -0.63
C ILE A 544 -27.35 -25.94 0.30
N HIS A 545 -26.49 -25.07 -0.19
CA HIS A 545 -25.41 -24.43 0.56
C HIS A 545 -25.60 -22.92 0.53
N THR A 546 -25.19 -22.26 1.61
CA THR A 546 -25.14 -20.79 1.64
C THR A 546 -23.74 -20.32 1.27
N ASP A 547 -23.62 -19.46 0.25
CA ASP A 547 -22.37 -18.77 -0.06
C ASP A 547 -22.09 -17.71 1.01
N SER A 548 -21.46 -18.15 2.10
CA SER A 548 -21.09 -17.31 3.23
C SER A 548 -20.10 -16.20 2.85
N ARG A 549 -19.30 -16.38 1.79
CA ARG A 549 -18.35 -15.37 1.31
C ARG A 549 -19.09 -14.23 0.61
N ALA A 550 -20.02 -14.56 -0.27
CA ALA A 550 -20.89 -13.56 -0.91
C ALA A 550 -21.74 -12.83 0.14
N ALA A 551 -22.33 -13.55 1.09
CA ALA A 551 -23.12 -12.96 2.17
C ALA A 551 -22.29 -11.99 3.04
N ALA A 552 -21.00 -12.28 3.27
CA ALA A 552 -20.10 -11.38 4.00
C ALA A 552 -19.93 -10.02 3.33
N LEU A 553 -19.83 -9.97 1.99
CA LEU A 553 -19.70 -8.70 1.25
C LEU A 553 -20.91 -7.78 1.47
N TRP A 554 -22.10 -8.36 1.54
CA TRP A 554 -23.33 -7.64 1.85
C TRP A 554 -23.39 -7.21 3.31
N LEU A 555 -22.89 -8.03 4.24
CA LEU A 555 -22.84 -7.70 5.66
C LEU A 555 -21.83 -6.58 5.97
N ALA A 556 -20.73 -6.52 5.20
CA ALA A 556 -19.71 -5.47 5.30
C ALA A 556 -20.26 -4.06 5.09
N LEU A 557 -21.41 -3.91 4.41
CA LEU A 557 -22.12 -2.64 4.23
C LEU A 557 -22.42 -1.92 5.55
N ILE A 558 -22.70 -2.67 6.61
CA ILE A 558 -23.11 -2.13 7.90
C ILE A 558 -22.12 -2.45 9.03
N ALA A 559 -21.30 -3.50 8.89
CA ALA A 559 -20.36 -3.92 9.92
C ALA A 559 -19.27 -2.87 10.20
N ARG A 560 -18.89 -2.10 9.17
CA ARG A 560 -17.81 -1.09 9.24
C ARG A 560 -18.30 0.30 9.66
N GLU A 561 -19.60 0.48 9.87
CA GLU A 561 -20.15 1.74 10.35
C GLU A 561 -19.90 1.91 11.86
N ILE A 562 -19.51 3.12 12.28
CA ILE A 562 -19.26 3.44 13.70
C ILE A 562 -20.51 3.21 14.55
N SER A 563 -21.70 3.43 13.96
CA SER A 563 -22.98 3.14 14.57
C SER A 563 -23.83 2.38 13.55
N PRO A 564 -23.86 1.04 13.60
CA PRO A 564 -24.67 0.26 12.68
C PRO A 564 -26.16 0.61 12.83
N PRO A 565 -26.98 0.40 11.78
CA PRO A 565 -28.41 0.69 11.82
C PRO A 565 -29.12 -0.07 12.94
N ALA A 566 -30.21 0.50 13.48
CA ALA A 566 -30.95 -0.08 14.61
C ALA A 566 -31.47 -1.51 14.33
N TRP A 567 -31.76 -1.83 13.06
CA TRP A 567 -32.22 -3.15 12.64
C TRP A 567 -31.09 -4.20 12.55
N SER A 568 -29.82 -3.83 12.77
CA SER A 568 -28.69 -4.77 12.80
C SER A 568 -28.83 -5.83 13.90
N SER A 569 -29.51 -5.52 15.01
CA SER A 569 -29.86 -6.49 16.05
C SER A 569 -30.73 -7.63 15.52
N GLU A 570 -31.56 -7.38 14.49
CA GLU A 570 -32.37 -8.42 13.86
C GLU A 570 -31.49 -9.46 13.15
N ILE A 571 -30.34 -9.08 12.58
CA ILE A 571 -29.38 -10.02 11.98
C ILE A 571 -28.81 -10.93 13.07
N ILE A 572 -28.43 -10.35 14.21
CA ILE A 572 -27.93 -11.13 15.35
C ILE A 572 -29.00 -12.12 15.81
N ASP A 573 -30.24 -11.68 16.00
CA ASP A 573 -31.34 -12.55 16.43
C ASP A 573 -31.60 -13.72 15.45
N ASN A 574 -31.43 -13.51 14.14
CA ASN A 574 -31.69 -14.55 13.13
C ASN A 574 -30.50 -15.46 12.82
N TYR A 575 -29.26 -14.97 12.87
CA TYR A 575 -28.08 -15.69 12.35
C TYR A 575 -27.04 -16.08 13.42
N THR A 576 -27.21 -15.73 14.69
CA THR A 576 -26.26 -16.12 15.76
C THR A 576 -26.12 -17.63 15.87
N ARG A 577 -27.25 -18.35 15.91
CA ARG A 577 -27.23 -19.81 16.03
C ARG A 577 -26.56 -20.47 14.83
N TRP A 578 -26.91 -20.03 13.61
CA TRP A 578 -26.30 -20.55 12.39
C TRP A 578 -24.78 -20.29 12.37
N SER A 579 -24.37 -19.06 12.70
CA SER A 579 -22.95 -18.68 12.74
C SER A 579 -22.17 -19.50 13.77
N ALA A 580 -22.74 -19.74 14.95
CA ALA A 580 -22.11 -20.60 15.96
C ALA A 580 -22.01 -22.06 15.48
N THR A 581 -23.05 -22.62 14.88
CA THR A 581 -23.05 -23.98 14.31
C THR A 581 -21.98 -24.14 13.21
N MET A 582 -21.85 -23.16 12.31
CA MET A 582 -20.81 -23.15 11.27
C MET A 582 -19.39 -23.08 11.83
N ASN A 583 -19.25 -22.58 13.05
CA ASN A 583 -17.99 -22.56 13.82
C ASN A 583 -17.84 -23.77 14.76
N GLY A 584 -18.68 -24.81 14.62
CA GLY A 584 -18.55 -26.06 15.35
C GLY A 584 -19.24 -26.10 16.72
N LEU A 585 -20.20 -25.21 16.99
CA LEU A 585 -21.00 -25.27 18.22
C LEU A 585 -21.62 -26.67 18.40
N GLY A 586 -21.36 -27.29 19.55
CA GLY A 586 -21.81 -28.65 19.87
C GLY A 586 -20.81 -29.76 19.51
N GLN A 587 -19.68 -29.44 18.87
CA GLN A 587 -18.55 -30.34 18.68
C GLN A 587 -17.62 -30.36 19.92
N PRO A 588 -16.79 -31.41 20.09
CA PRO A 588 -15.76 -31.45 21.13
C PRO A 588 -14.78 -30.26 21.02
N LEU A 589 -14.34 -29.74 22.18
CA LEU A 589 -13.49 -28.54 22.24
C LEU A 589 -12.12 -28.71 21.58
N ASP A 590 -11.59 -29.94 21.53
CA ASP A 590 -10.30 -30.29 20.95
C ASP A 590 -10.33 -30.46 19.42
N THR A 591 -11.51 -30.36 18.81
CA THR A 591 -11.68 -30.43 17.36
C THR A 591 -10.98 -29.25 16.69
N VAL A 592 -10.01 -29.54 15.81
CA VAL A 592 -9.41 -28.51 14.94
C VAL A 592 -10.41 -28.21 13.84
N HIS A 593 -11.19 -27.16 14.03
CA HIS A 593 -12.17 -26.71 13.07
C HIS A 593 -11.57 -25.61 12.20
N VAL A 594 -11.50 -25.84 10.89
CA VAL A 594 -11.18 -24.79 9.91
C VAL A 594 -12.51 -24.21 9.46
N SER A 595 -12.84 -23.01 9.93
CA SER A 595 -14.10 -22.38 9.55
C SER A 595 -14.15 -22.15 8.05
N ALA A 596 -15.14 -22.76 7.38
CA ALA A 596 -15.43 -22.54 5.97
C ALA A 596 -15.98 -21.12 5.68
N SER A 597 -16.23 -20.32 6.72
CA SER A 597 -16.95 -19.05 6.67
C SER A 597 -16.15 -17.91 7.30
N ARG A 598 -14.83 -17.85 7.07
CA ARG A 598 -13.94 -16.84 7.66
C ARG A 598 -14.35 -15.41 7.31
N GLU A 599 -14.68 -15.14 6.05
CA GLU A 599 -15.12 -13.81 5.61
C GLU A 599 -16.43 -13.39 6.30
N TRP A 600 -17.39 -14.32 6.43
CA TRP A 600 -18.63 -14.06 7.17
C TRP A 600 -18.35 -13.76 8.65
N ASN A 601 -17.49 -14.55 9.30
CA ASN A 601 -17.15 -14.36 10.70
C ASN A 601 -16.58 -12.96 10.96
N ASN A 602 -15.69 -12.46 10.10
CA ASN A 602 -15.11 -11.13 10.24
C ASN A 602 -16.20 -10.05 10.33
N GLU A 603 -17.20 -10.09 9.45
CA GLU A 603 -18.24 -9.06 9.41
C GLU A 603 -19.35 -9.31 10.46
N PHE A 604 -19.77 -10.56 10.66
CA PHE A 604 -20.83 -10.92 11.61
C PHE A 604 -20.42 -10.69 13.06
N TYR A 605 -19.24 -11.16 13.47
CA TYR A 605 -18.78 -10.98 14.84
C TYR A 605 -18.38 -9.54 15.15
N THR A 606 -18.07 -8.73 14.13
CA THR A 606 -17.91 -7.27 14.29
C THR A 606 -19.24 -6.62 14.70
N ILE A 607 -20.36 -6.99 14.05
CA ILE A 607 -21.70 -6.50 14.43
C ILE A 607 -22.07 -7.04 15.82
N LEU A 608 -21.81 -8.33 16.09
CA LEU A 608 -22.10 -8.92 17.38
C LEU A 608 -21.33 -8.22 18.51
N ALA A 609 -20.05 -7.87 18.31
CA ALA A 609 -19.26 -7.13 19.29
C ALA A 609 -19.91 -5.78 19.63
N ASN A 610 -20.34 -5.02 18.61
CA ASN A 610 -21.03 -3.75 18.82
C ASN A 610 -22.34 -3.91 19.60
N GLU A 611 -23.07 -5.00 19.37
CA GLU A 611 -24.31 -5.32 20.09
C GLU A 611 -24.05 -5.81 21.52
N LEU A 612 -23.04 -6.65 21.75
CA LEU A 612 -22.67 -7.15 23.08
C LEU A 612 -22.40 -6.01 24.06
N ILE A 613 -21.76 -4.93 23.60
CA ILE A 613 -21.42 -3.80 24.45
C ILE A 613 -22.64 -2.93 24.79
N LYS A 614 -23.69 -2.94 23.95
CA LYS A 614 -24.92 -2.16 24.15
C LYS A 614 -26.04 -2.92 24.88
N ASN A 615 -26.05 -4.24 24.78
CA ASN A 615 -27.12 -5.10 25.27
C ASN A 615 -27.23 -5.15 26.81
N ASP A 616 -28.39 -5.61 27.28
CA ASP A 616 -28.61 -5.95 28.69
C ASP A 616 -27.77 -7.17 29.13
N GLU A 617 -27.68 -7.41 30.44
CA GLU A 617 -26.85 -8.46 31.03
C GLU A 617 -27.23 -9.87 30.53
N LYS A 618 -28.52 -10.14 30.36
CA LYS A 618 -28.99 -11.45 29.91
C LYS A 618 -28.59 -11.73 28.47
N ARG A 619 -28.83 -10.78 27.55
CA ARG A 619 -28.44 -10.90 26.14
C ARG A 619 -26.92 -10.98 25.97
N PHE A 620 -26.17 -10.22 26.77
CA PHE A 620 -24.72 -10.31 26.81
C PHE A 620 -24.26 -11.74 27.17
N ASP A 621 -24.84 -12.31 28.24
CA ASP A 621 -24.47 -13.64 28.71
C ASP A 621 -24.83 -14.76 27.74
N GLU A 622 -26.03 -14.70 27.14
CA GLU A 622 -26.51 -15.70 26.18
C GLU A 622 -25.60 -15.76 24.94
N ASN A 623 -25.28 -14.61 24.36
CA ASN A 623 -24.44 -14.53 23.16
C ASN A 623 -22.99 -14.93 23.44
N LEU A 624 -22.41 -14.45 24.54
CA LEU A 624 -21.03 -14.77 24.89
C LEU A 624 -20.85 -16.24 25.25
N ARG A 625 -21.86 -16.87 25.86
CA ARG A 625 -21.85 -18.31 26.16
C ARG A 625 -21.71 -19.16 24.89
N MET A 626 -22.39 -18.79 23.80
CA MET A 626 -22.26 -19.54 22.54
C MET A 626 -20.84 -19.49 21.97
N ILE A 627 -20.11 -18.40 22.21
CA ILE A 627 -18.72 -18.24 21.79
C ILE A 627 -17.77 -19.06 22.67
N GLU A 628 -18.00 -19.08 23.99
CA GLU A 628 -17.20 -19.87 24.94
C GLU A 628 -17.31 -21.39 24.70
N GLU A 629 -18.47 -21.84 24.21
CA GLU A 629 -18.77 -23.23 23.87
C GLU A 629 -18.20 -23.67 22.50
N LEU A 630 -17.54 -22.77 21.75
CA LEU A 630 -16.91 -23.12 20.47
C LEU A 630 -15.63 -23.98 20.67
N PRO A 631 -15.27 -24.80 19.66
CA PRO A 631 -13.97 -25.47 19.59
C PRO A 631 -12.80 -24.49 19.70
N ASP A 632 -11.67 -24.95 20.22
CA ASP A 632 -10.54 -24.11 20.62
C ASP A 632 -10.02 -23.21 19.47
N SER A 633 -9.94 -23.70 18.23
CA SER A 633 -9.50 -22.90 17.08
C SER A 633 -10.51 -21.80 16.73
N SER A 634 -11.79 -22.16 16.59
CA SER A 634 -12.85 -21.21 16.24
C SER A 634 -13.12 -20.20 17.35
N PHE A 635 -12.99 -20.61 18.62
CA PHE A 635 -13.02 -19.68 19.75
C PHE A 635 -11.93 -18.61 19.60
N CYS A 636 -10.69 -19.00 19.29
CA CYS A 636 -9.59 -18.03 19.15
C CYS A 636 -9.84 -17.05 18.00
N ASP A 637 -10.23 -17.55 16.82
CA ASP A 637 -10.52 -16.72 15.64
C ASP A 637 -11.65 -15.70 15.92
N VAL A 638 -12.73 -16.15 16.56
CA VAL A 638 -13.89 -15.29 16.87
C VAL A 638 -13.56 -14.29 17.98
N ALA A 639 -12.89 -14.73 19.05
CA ALA A 639 -12.55 -13.88 20.17
C ALA A 639 -11.58 -12.76 19.77
N GLU A 640 -10.67 -13.00 18.81
CA GLU A 640 -9.82 -11.95 18.24
C GLU A 640 -10.64 -10.80 17.64
N ILE A 641 -11.63 -11.12 16.79
CA ILE A 641 -12.52 -10.12 16.15
C ILE A 641 -13.30 -9.33 17.22
N LEU A 642 -13.84 -10.02 18.23
CA LEU A 642 -14.64 -9.41 19.29
C LEU A 642 -13.81 -8.43 20.12
N ILE A 643 -12.60 -8.81 20.53
CA ILE A 643 -11.72 -7.94 21.32
C ILE A 643 -11.29 -6.74 20.47
N GLN A 644 -10.83 -6.96 19.23
CA GLN A 644 -10.37 -5.87 18.37
C GLN A 644 -11.45 -4.82 18.12
N THR A 645 -12.67 -5.28 17.82
CA THR A 645 -13.83 -4.39 17.59
C THR A 645 -14.21 -3.64 18.86
N THR A 646 -14.26 -4.35 19.99
CA THR A 646 -14.58 -3.75 21.30
C THR A 646 -13.54 -2.73 21.72
N ASP A 647 -12.27 -2.98 21.49
CA ASP A 647 -11.17 -2.06 21.81
C ASP A 647 -11.25 -0.80 20.95
N ALA A 648 -11.47 -0.95 19.64
CA ALA A 648 -11.68 0.19 18.74
C ALA A 648 -12.91 1.03 19.13
N TRP A 649 -13.97 0.39 19.60
CA TRP A 649 -15.17 1.07 20.12
C TRP A 649 -14.87 1.78 21.45
N TYR A 650 -14.22 1.11 22.39
CA TYR A 650 -14.01 1.66 23.72
C TYR A 650 -12.94 2.76 23.69
N LEU A 651 -11.72 2.49 23.21
CA LEU A 651 -10.55 3.37 23.37
C LEU A 651 -10.71 4.75 22.72
N LYS A 652 -11.43 4.86 21.60
CA LYS A 652 -11.58 6.10 20.82
C LYS A 652 -12.48 7.17 21.46
N ASP A 653 -13.44 6.79 22.30
CA ASP A 653 -14.45 7.72 22.84
C ASP A 653 -14.47 7.72 24.38
N SER A 654 -13.96 8.80 24.97
CA SER A 654 -13.73 8.96 26.41
C SER A 654 -14.99 8.92 27.28
N THR A 655 -16.17 9.04 26.67
CA THR A 655 -17.45 9.01 27.39
C THR A 655 -17.93 7.59 27.71
N ARG A 656 -17.32 6.56 27.10
CA ARG A 656 -17.78 5.16 27.19
C ARG A 656 -17.29 4.45 28.45
N PRO A 657 -18.16 3.72 29.17
CA PRO A 657 -17.79 3.01 30.39
C PRO A 657 -16.92 1.77 30.10
N SER A 658 -16.00 1.46 31.01
CA SER A 658 -15.09 0.31 30.90
C SER A 658 -15.72 -1.03 31.29
N THR A 659 -16.89 -1.03 31.94
CA THR A 659 -17.50 -2.22 32.56
C THR A 659 -17.70 -3.38 31.59
N ARG A 660 -18.30 -3.14 30.42
CA ARG A 660 -18.58 -4.17 29.40
C ARG A 660 -17.31 -4.70 28.72
N PRO A 661 -16.40 -3.85 28.21
CA PRO A 661 -15.11 -4.30 27.68
C PRO A 661 -14.28 -5.13 28.68
N VAL A 662 -14.26 -4.71 29.95
CA VAL A 662 -13.56 -5.43 31.02
C VAL A 662 -14.16 -6.81 31.26
N GLU A 663 -15.49 -6.92 31.33
CA GLU A 663 -16.15 -8.21 31.57
C GLU A 663 -16.00 -9.17 30.38
N LEU A 664 -16.14 -8.68 29.14
CA LEU A 664 -15.89 -9.47 27.93
C LEU A 664 -14.48 -10.06 27.94
N ARG A 665 -13.48 -9.20 28.16
CA ARG A 665 -12.07 -9.57 28.21
C ARG A 665 -11.79 -10.58 29.32
N LYS A 666 -12.41 -10.42 30.49
CA LYS A 666 -12.25 -11.33 31.63
C LYS A 666 -12.76 -12.73 31.32
N ARG A 667 -13.93 -12.84 30.68
CA ARG A 667 -14.50 -14.12 30.26
C ARG A 667 -13.65 -14.80 29.19
N ILE A 668 -13.16 -14.04 28.21
CA ILE A 668 -12.22 -14.55 27.19
C ILE A 668 -10.91 -15.03 27.83
N VAL A 669 -10.33 -14.28 28.77
CA VAL A 669 -9.12 -14.70 29.51
C VAL A 669 -9.37 -16.00 30.27
N ASN A 670 -10.51 -16.13 30.97
CA ASN A 670 -10.85 -17.35 31.69
C ASN A 670 -10.96 -18.55 30.75
N ARG A 671 -11.57 -18.38 29.56
CA ARG A 671 -11.68 -19.45 28.56
C ARG A 671 -10.33 -19.80 27.93
N LEU A 672 -9.48 -18.80 27.65
CA LEU A 672 -8.12 -18.97 27.12
C LEU A 672 -7.25 -19.79 28.07
N LEU A 673 -7.35 -19.53 29.38
CA LEU A 673 -6.65 -20.29 30.42
C LEU A 673 -7.07 -21.76 30.49
N CYS A 674 -8.23 -22.14 29.95
CA CYS A 674 -8.69 -23.52 29.91
C CYS A 674 -8.20 -24.29 28.66
N LEU A 675 -7.56 -23.63 27.69
CA LEU A 675 -7.05 -24.28 26.48
C LEU A 675 -5.91 -25.24 26.82
N GLN A 676 -5.97 -26.48 26.32
CA GLN A 676 -4.91 -27.47 26.56
C GLN A 676 -3.54 -26.98 26.09
N ARG A 677 -3.52 -26.25 24.96
CA ARG A 677 -2.31 -25.68 24.34
C ARG A 677 -1.68 -24.54 25.15
N TRP A 678 -2.43 -23.89 26.05
CA TRP A 678 -1.91 -22.84 26.92
C TRP A 678 -0.87 -23.38 27.91
N TYR A 679 -1.08 -24.59 28.44
CA TYR A 679 -0.18 -25.21 29.41
C TYR A 679 0.89 -26.10 28.79
N HIS A 680 0.71 -26.55 27.54
CA HIS A 680 1.65 -27.40 26.82
C HIS A 680 2.20 -26.69 25.56
N PRO A 681 2.94 -25.57 25.70
CA PRO A 681 3.54 -24.90 24.55
C PRO A 681 4.59 -25.83 23.90
N PRO A 682 4.64 -25.90 22.56
CA PRO A 682 5.46 -26.88 21.85
C PRO A 682 6.96 -26.80 22.20
N ILE A 683 7.49 -25.62 22.53
CA ILE A 683 8.89 -25.42 22.99
C ILE A 683 8.96 -24.21 23.95
N LEU A 684 9.45 -24.39 25.17
CA LEU A 684 9.78 -23.29 26.09
C LEU A 684 10.94 -22.46 25.53
N GLY A 685 10.74 -21.16 25.39
CA GLY A 685 11.79 -20.20 25.04
C GLY A 685 11.85 -19.75 23.57
N GLN A 686 11.00 -20.29 22.69
CA GLN A 686 10.87 -19.79 21.32
C GLN A 686 9.85 -18.65 21.18
N ILE A 687 10.11 -17.72 20.25
CA ILE A 687 9.16 -16.66 19.88
C ILE A 687 8.01 -17.20 19.02
N SER A 688 8.23 -18.30 18.27
CA SER A 688 7.20 -18.87 17.38
C SER A 688 6.05 -19.49 18.17
N ILE A 689 4.83 -19.07 17.86
CA ILE A 689 3.58 -19.61 18.43
C ILE A 689 2.74 -20.22 17.31
N ASP A 690 1.91 -21.19 17.67
CA ASP A 690 0.71 -21.56 16.93
C ASP A 690 -0.07 -20.33 16.41
N VAL A 691 -0.37 -20.35 15.11
CA VAL A 691 -1.08 -19.28 14.40
C VAL A 691 -2.43 -18.96 15.04
N ASN A 692 -3.09 -19.95 15.67
CA ASN A 692 -4.40 -19.74 16.31
C ASN A 692 -4.30 -18.95 17.63
N LEU A 693 -3.19 -19.05 18.36
CA LEU A 693 -3.02 -18.38 19.66
C LEU A 693 -2.35 -17.01 19.54
N SER A 694 -1.52 -16.81 18.51
CA SER A 694 -0.75 -15.56 18.35
C SER A 694 -1.65 -14.35 18.13
N GLY A 695 -2.70 -14.49 17.32
CA GLY A 695 -3.66 -13.42 17.03
C GLY A 695 -4.43 -12.95 18.27
N ILE A 696 -5.12 -13.86 18.97
CA ILE A 696 -5.85 -13.53 20.20
C ILE A 696 -4.94 -12.96 21.30
N ILE A 697 -3.72 -13.48 21.49
CA ILE A 697 -2.78 -12.94 22.48
C ILE A 697 -2.36 -11.52 22.10
N ALA A 698 -1.97 -11.28 20.84
CA ALA A 698 -1.57 -9.96 20.37
C ALA A 698 -2.71 -8.94 20.60
N THR A 699 -3.92 -9.29 20.18
CA THR A 699 -5.10 -8.42 20.29
C THR A 699 -5.49 -8.18 21.74
N LEU A 700 -5.42 -9.20 22.62
CA LEU A 700 -5.62 -9.02 24.07
C LEU A 700 -4.61 -8.01 24.64
N PHE A 701 -3.35 -8.04 24.23
CA PHE A 701 -2.39 -7.05 24.68
C PHE A 701 -2.41 -5.76 23.85
N ILE A 702 -3.44 -5.49 23.04
CA ILE A 702 -3.60 -4.24 22.27
C ILE A 702 -2.47 -4.09 21.23
N ASN A 703 -2.16 -5.18 20.52
CA ASN A 703 -1.21 -5.22 19.41
C ASN A 703 -1.86 -5.72 18.12
N THR A 704 -1.39 -5.22 16.98
CA THR A 704 -1.63 -5.83 15.67
C THR A 704 -0.58 -6.91 15.41
N LEU A 705 -0.93 -7.93 14.63
CA LEU A 705 -0.01 -8.96 14.17
C LEU A 705 0.08 -8.90 12.65
N ASN A 706 1.30 -8.72 12.12
CA ASN A 706 1.50 -8.75 10.68
C ASN A 706 1.81 -10.17 10.17
N SER A 707 1.75 -10.37 8.85
CA SER A 707 2.02 -11.67 8.20
C SER A 707 3.43 -12.21 8.43
N SER A 708 4.37 -11.35 8.84
CA SER A 708 5.74 -11.71 9.19
C SER A 708 5.93 -12.08 10.67
N GLY A 709 4.85 -12.07 11.47
CA GLY A 709 4.89 -12.35 12.91
C GLY A 709 5.43 -11.20 13.76
N ASN A 710 5.57 -10.00 13.19
CA ASN A 710 5.86 -8.80 13.97
C ASN A 710 4.58 -8.24 14.62
N THR A 711 4.75 -7.62 15.78
CA THR A 711 3.66 -7.03 16.54
C THR A 711 3.95 -5.58 16.85
N GLU A 712 2.93 -4.73 16.80
CA GLU A 712 3.01 -3.31 17.13
C GLU A 712 1.74 -2.91 17.90
N SER A 713 1.89 -2.05 18.92
CA SER A 713 0.73 -1.58 19.66
C SER A 713 -0.06 -0.57 18.84
N TYR A 714 -1.39 -0.71 18.82
CA TYR A 714 -2.28 0.22 18.11
C TYR A 714 -2.88 1.30 19.02
N ILE A 715 -2.42 1.41 20.27
CA ILE A 715 -2.87 2.43 21.21
C ILE A 715 -2.12 3.75 21.04
N LEU A 716 -2.83 4.87 21.13
CA LEU A 716 -2.20 6.20 21.18
C LEU A 716 -1.80 6.56 22.61
N ARG A 717 -0.72 7.33 22.78
CA ARG A 717 -0.27 7.79 24.11
C ARG A 717 -1.37 8.53 24.89
N SER A 718 -2.22 9.29 24.19
CA SER A 718 -3.37 9.99 24.77
C SER A 718 -4.49 9.09 25.27
N GLU A 719 -4.57 7.84 24.78
CA GLU A 719 -5.63 6.88 25.10
C GLU A 719 -5.19 5.86 26.16
N PHE A 720 -3.91 5.89 26.56
CA PHE A 720 -3.30 4.86 27.39
C PHE A 720 -3.98 4.68 28.74
N GLU A 721 -4.41 5.77 29.38
CA GLU A 721 -5.13 5.72 30.66
C GLU A 721 -6.37 4.83 30.60
N ARG A 722 -7.03 4.77 29.45
CA ARG A 722 -8.26 4.01 29.27
C ARG A 722 -8.01 2.52 29.06
N ALA A 723 -6.84 2.14 28.56
CA ALA A 723 -6.47 0.73 28.42
C ALA A 723 -6.14 0.07 29.75
N MET A 724 -5.85 0.84 30.81
CA MET A 724 -5.43 0.26 32.10
C MET A 724 -6.40 -0.75 32.71
N PRO A 725 -7.71 -0.46 32.82
CA PRO A 725 -8.69 -1.45 33.26
C PRO A 725 -8.70 -2.74 32.40
N LEU A 726 -8.39 -2.63 31.10
CA LEU A 726 -8.31 -3.78 30.21
C LEU A 726 -7.06 -4.61 30.47
N LEU A 727 -5.90 -3.96 30.69
CA LEU A 727 -4.64 -4.62 31.00
C LEU A 727 -4.69 -5.33 32.35
N ASP A 728 -5.32 -4.75 33.36
CA ASP A 728 -5.44 -5.36 34.70
C ASP A 728 -6.07 -6.76 34.66
N VAL A 729 -7.03 -6.98 33.76
CA VAL A 729 -7.70 -8.27 33.56
C VAL A 729 -6.74 -9.34 33.02
N LEU A 730 -5.63 -8.94 32.38
CA LEU A 730 -4.68 -9.84 31.74
C LEU A 730 -3.60 -10.36 32.69
N LYS A 731 -3.53 -9.85 33.93
CA LYS A 731 -2.57 -10.30 34.96
C LYS A 731 -2.47 -11.84 35.09
N PRO A 732 -3.56 -12.63 35.05
CA PRO A 732 -3.48 -14.09 35.08
C PRO A 732 -2.70 -14.73 33.92
N LEU A 733 -2.63 -14.07 32.75
CA LEU A 733 -1.93 -14.60 31.58
C LEU A 733 -0.41 -14.47 31.69
N LEU A 734 0.10 -13.56 32.52
CA LEU A 734 1.53 -13.26 32.64
C LEU A 734 2.36 -14.49 33.10
N ASN A 735 1.73 -15.40 33.84
CA ASN A 735 2.37 -16.58 34.44
C ASN A 735 2.37 -17.83 33.51
N GLY A 736 1.71 -17.78 32.36
CA GLY A 736 1.45 -18.95 31.51
C GLY A 736 1.84 -18.78 30.05
N GLY A 737 1.57 -19.82 29.24
CA GLY A 737 1.62 -19.72 27.79
C GLY A 737 3.01 -19.52 27.16
N PRO A 738 3.05 -19.00 25.91
CA PRO A 738 4.27 -18.70 25.16
C PRO A 738 4.89 -17.36 25.60
N THR A 739 5.62 -17.42 26.71
CA THR A 739 6.19 -16.27 27.43
C THR A 739 6.96 -15.26 26.56
N PRO A 740 7.83 -15.64 25.61
CA PRO A 740 8.62 -14.67 24.84
C PRO A 740 7.77 -13.74 23.96
N PHE A 741 6.77 -14.28 23.27
CA PHE A 741 5.87 -13.47 22.44
C PHE A 741 4.89 -12.66 23.29
N LEU A 742 4.41 -13.22 24.41
CA LEU A 742 3.59 -12.48 25.37
C LEU A 742 4.38 -11.27 25.90
N ALA A 743 5.65 -11.48 26.27
CA ALA A 743 6.55 -10.40 26.68
C ALA A 743 6.74 -9.36 25.58
N LYS A 744 6.88 -9.78 24.32
CA LYS A 744 6.93 -8.86 23.17
C LYS A 744 5.68 -7.97 23.08
N CYS A 745 4.48 -8.56 23.17
CA CYS A 745 3.23 -7.81 23.09
C CYS A 745 3.07 -6.85 24.28
N VAL A 746 3.34 -7.32 25.50
CA VAL A 746 3.30 -6.48 26.71
C VAL A 746 4.26 -5.31 26.60
N MET A 747 5.52 -5.55 26.22
CA MET A 747 6.51 -4.49 26.11
C MET A 747 6.18 -3.49 25.00
N ASN A 748 5.63 -3.92 23.87
CA ASN A 748 5.18 -2.99 22.82
C ASN A 748 4.11 -2.02 23.32
N THR A 749 3.18 -2.52 24.13
CA THR A 749 2.10 -1.69 24.69
C THR A 749 2.63 -0.77 25.78
N LEU A 750 3.37 -1.31 26.75
CA LEU A 750 3.90 -0.50 27.87
C LEU A 750 4.91 0.55 27.42
N SER A 751 5.69 0.31 26.35
CA SER A 751 6.62 1.31 25.78
C SER A 751 5.94 2.58 25.28
N ILE A 752 4.61 2.60 25.10
CA ILE A 752 3.87 3.81 24.73
C ILE A 752 3.75 4.81 25.90
N SER A 753 3.75 4.33 27.15
CA SER A 753 3.59 5.18 28.34
C SER A 753 4.41 4.69 29.54
N HIS A 754 5.25 5.59 30.07
CA HIS A 754 6.17 5.32 31.18
C HIS A 754 5.64 5.74 32.55
N ASP A 755 4.32 5.80 32.73
CA ASP A 755 3.67 6.33 33.95
C ASP A 755 3.83 5.40 35.18
N SER A 756 3.91 5.98 36.38
CA SER A 756 3.93 5.23 37.66
C SER A 756 2.77 4.24 37.82
N ARG A 757 1.61 4.51 37.23
CA ARG A 757 0.44 3.60 37.22
C ARG A 757 0.72 2.27 36.51
N ASN A 758 1.66 2.25 35.58
CA ASN A 758 2.01 1.06 34.78
C ASN A 758 3.12 0.23 35.42
N LEU A 759 3.87 0.83 36.35
CA LEU A 759 5.03 0.21 36.99
C LEU A 759 4.66 -1.10 37.68
N ASP A 760 3.53 -1.14 38.41
CA ASP A 760 3.10 -2.37 39.08
C ASP A 760 2.85 -3.51 38.09
N PHE A 761 2.18 -3.22 36.97
CA PHE A 761 1.92 -4.21 35.92
C PHE A 761 3.21 -4.70 35.26
N LEU A 762 4.15 -3.79 34.95
CA LEU A 762 5.46 -4.15 34.40
C LEU A 762 6.24 -5.04 35.35
N LEU A 763 6.31 -4.68 36.64
CA LEU A 763 7.05 -5.45 37.63
C LEU A 763 6.43 -6.83 37.85
N LEU A 764 5.10 -6.93 37.89
CA LEU A 764 4.41 -8.22 37.95
C LEU A 764 4.76 -9.11 36.75
N ALA A 765 4.79 -8.52 35.55
CA ALA A 765 5.14 -9.24 34.32
C ALA A 765 6.61 -9.69 34.34
N ALA A 766 7.54 -8.78 34.67
CA ALA A 766 8.96 -9.09 34.74
C ALA A 766 9.28 -10.17 35.78
N GLU A 767 8.67 -10.10 36.96
CA GLU A 767 8.80 -11.12 38.01
C GLU A 767 8.29 -12.49 37.52
N ALA A 768 7.10 -12.54 36.93
CA ALA A 768 6.52 -13.76 36.37
C ALA A 768 7.42 -14.40 35.30
N TRP A 769 7.98 -13.59 34.39
CA TRP A 769 8.84 -14.09 33.32
C TRP A 769 10.20 -14.54 33.85
N LEU A 770 10.79 -13.82 34.82
CA LEU A 770 12.04 -14.20 35.46
C LEU A 770 11.90 -15.49 36.26
N ASP A 771 10.77 -15.74 36.90
CA ASP A 771 10.54 -16.97 37.65
C ASP A 771 10.34 -18.17 36.71
N ARG A 772 9.76 -17.95 35.52
CA ARG A 772 9.54 -18.99 34.50
C ARG A 772 10.76 -19.28 33.64
N LEU A 773 11.57 -18.25 33.34
CA LEU A 773 12.75 -18.31 32.47
C LEU A 773 13.99 -17.76 33.20
N PRO A 774 14.38 -18.35 34.35
CA PRO A 774 15.37 -17.75 35.25
C PRO A 774 16.80 -17.74 34.72
N ASN A 775 17.12 -18.55 33.69
CA ASN A 775 18.48 -18.71 33.15
C ASN A 775 18.56 -18.59 31.62
N ASP A 776 17.48 -18.18 30.94
CA ASP A 776 17.42 -18.14 29.48
C ASP A 776 18.07 -16.87 28.91
N LYS A 777 19.40 -16.90 28.74
CA LYS A 777 20.16 -15.75 28.24
C LYS A 777 19.80 -15.34 26.82
N ILE A 778 19.31 -16.26 25.99
CA ILE A 778 18.91 -15.96 24.60
C ILE A 778 17.76 -14.94 24.62
N ILE A 779 16.77 -15.15 25.48
CA ILE A 779 15.63 -14.24 25.61
C ILE A 779 16.06 -12.91 26.21
N TRP A 780 16.77 -12.94 27.33
CA TRP A 780 17.07 -11.72 28.09
C TRP A 780 18.10 -10.83 27.38
N VAL A 781 19.06 -11.41 26.66
CA VAL A 781 20.17 -10.71 25.99
C VAL A 781 20.00 -10.67 24.48
N GLU A 782 19.91 -11.82 23.79
CA GLU A 782 19.88 -11.84 22.31
C GLU A 782 18.58 -11.26 21.74
N TYR A 783 17.43 -11.56 22.35
CA TYR A 783 16.15 -10.94 21.99
C TYR A 783 15.92 -9.57 22.66
N ARG A 784 16.90 -9.06 23.39
CA ARG A 784 16.93 -7.73 24.03
C ARG A 784 15.72 -7.43 24.96
N PHE A 785 15.04 -8.45 25.48
CA PHE A 785 13.92 -8.22 26.40
C PHE A 785 14.38 -7.56 27.71
N GLY A 786 15.54 -7.95 28.23
CA GLY A 786 16.13 -7.31 29.40
C GLY A 786 16.39 -5.83 29.16
N SER A 787 17.02 -5.48 28.03
CA SER A 787 17.26 -4.09 27.64
C SER A 787 15.97 -3.27 27.57
N ARG A 788 14.90 -3.80 26.96
CA ARG A 788 13.61 -3.08 26.84
C ARG A 788 12.98 -2.74 28.18
N ILE A 789 13.06 -3.65 29.17
CA ILE A 789 12.55 -3.39 30.53
C ILE A 789 13.36 -2.26 31.17
N ILE A 790 14.69 -2.30 31.04
CA ILE A 790 15.58 -1.28 31.60
C ILE A 790 15.39 0.07 30.93
N GLU A 791 15.24 0.12 29.61
CA GLU A 791 14.93 1.33 28.84
C GLU A 791 13.62 1.97 29.34
N TRP A 792 12.57 1.15 29.57
CA TRP A 792 11.32 1.63 30.13
C TRP A 792 11.49 2.20 31.54
N LEU A 793 12.19 1.49 32.44
CA LEU A 793 12.44 1.94 33.81
C LEU A 793 13.28 3.22 33.85
N PHE A 794 14.26 3.35 32.96
CA PHE A 794 15.07 4.57 32.83
C PHE A 794 14.22 5.76 32.38
N ALA A 795 13.36 5.57 31.38
CA ALA A 795 12.44 6.61 30.92
C ALA A 795 11.46 7.03 32.04
N PHE A 796 10.88 6.07 32.76
CA PHE A 796 10.03 6.33 33.93
C PHE A 796 10.74 7.19 34.99
N MET A 797 11.96 6.81 35.38
CA MET A 797 12.72 7.59 36.38
C MET A 797 13.09 9.00 35.91
N THR A 798 13.23 9.18 34.59
CA THR A 798 13.49 10.50 34.00
C THR A 798 12.23 11.37 34.05
N GLU A 799 11.05 10.79 33.80
CA GLU A 799 9.76 11.48 33.85
C GLU A 799 9.29 11.75 35.30
N GLU A 800 9.57 10.85 36.25
CA GLU A 800 9.20 10.98 37.67
C GLU A 800 10.41 10.86 38.65
N PRO A 801 11.32 11.85 38.70
CA PRO A 801 12.52 11.77 39.56
C PRO A 801 12.22 11.73 41.07
N SER A 802 11.04 12.20 41.49
CA SER A 802 10.60 12.17 42.88
C SER A 802 10.35 10.76 43.41
N PHE A 803 10.05 9.78 42.54
CA PHE A 803 9.77 8.40 42.92
C PHE A 803 10.93 7.75 43.69
N LEU A 804 12.17 8.08 43.34
CA LEU A 804 13.38 7.54 43.98
C LEU A 804 13.58 8.01 45.43
N LYS A 805 12.87 9.06 45.86
CA LYS A 805 12.97 9.60 47.23
C LYS A 805 12.03 8.89 48.19
N ASP A 806 10.97 8.25 47.67
CA ASP A 806 9.97 7.56 48.48
C ASP A 806 10.38 6.10 48.70
N LYS A 807 10.50 5.69 49.97
CA LYS A 807 10.72 4.28 50.33
C LYS A 807 9.43 3.46 50.12
N ASN A 808 9.09 3.22 48.87
CA ASN A 808 7.92 2.45 48.45
C ASN A 808 8.30 0.98 48.15
N ILE A 809 7.35 0.06 48.35
CA ILE A 809 7.45 -1.37 48.02
C ILE A 809 7.80 -1.58 46.54
N LEU A 810 7.28 -0.73 45.65
CA LEU A 810 7.57 -0.79 44.21
C LEU A 810 9.05 -0.55 43.90
N LEU A 811 9.73 0.32 44.65
CA LEU A 811 11.18 0.56 44.49
C LEU A 811 11.99 -0.68 44.86
N HIS A 812 11.58 -1.41 45.91
CA HIS A 812 12.25 -2.66 46.30
C HIS A 812 12.10 -3.73 45.21
N ARG A 813 10.88 -3.91 44.67
CA ARG A 813 10.61 -4.83 43.56
C ARG A 813 11.41 -4.48 42.31
N MET A 814 11.47 -3.19 41.96
CA MET A 814 12.27 -2.69 40.84
C MET A 814 13.76 -3.04 40.99
N ASN A 815 14.34 -2.80 42.18
CA ASN A 815 15.74 -3.15 42.44
C ASN A 815 15.99 -4.67 42.36
N MET A 816 15.04 -5.50 42.79
CA MET A 816 15.14 -6.96 42.67
C MET A 816 15.13 -7.41 41.21
N VAL A 817 14.27 -6.83 40.37
CA VAL A 817 14.22 -7.12 38.92
C VAL A 817 15.54 -6.70 38.25
N ILE A 818 16.03 -5.48 38.53
CA ILE A 818 17.30 -4.97 38.00
C ILE A 818 18.45 -5.91 38.39
N GLY A 819 18.57 -6.26 39.67
CA GLY A 819 19.63 -7.16 40.14
C GLY A 819 19.59 -8.56 39.49
N LYS A 820 18.39 -9.12 39.28
CA LYS A 820 18.24 -10.38 38.52
C LYS A 820 18.73 -10.22 37.07
N LEU A 821 18.38 -9.12 36.39
CA LEU A 821 18.82 -8.87 35.00
C LEU A 821 20.34 -8.63 34.89
N VAL A 822 20.96 -7.99 35.89
CA VAL A 822 22.42 -7.88 35.98
C VAL A 822 23.07 -9.26 36.07
N SER A 823 22.53 -10.15 36.91
CA SER A 823 23.05 -11.52 37.05
C SER A 823 22.95 -12.35 35.76
N LEU A 824 21.99 -12.02 34.90
CA LEU A 824 21.78 -12.65 33.58
C LEU A 824 22.71 -12.10 32.49
N GLY A 825 23.37 -10.96 32.74
CA GLY A 825 24.33 -10.33 31.82
C GLY A 825 23.75 -9.22 30.94
N VAL A 826 22.63 -8.59 31.34
CA VAL A 826 22.08 -7.42 30.64
C VAL A 826 22.91 -6.19 30.99
N SER A 827 23.64 -5.65 30.01
CA SER A 827 24.59 -4.54 30.20
C SER A 827 23.92 -3.25 30.71
N GLU A 828 22.75 -2.94 30.16
CA GLU A 828 21.99 -1.73 30.46
C GLU A 828 21.50 -1.75 31.91
N ALA A 829 21.17 -2.93 32.45
CA ALA A 829 20.73 -3.08 33.83
C ALA A 829 21.84 -2.69 34.82
N TYR A 830 23.09 -3.02 34.51
CA TYR A 830 24.24 -2.72 35.36
C TYR A 830 24.53 -1.21 35.40
N GLU A 831 24.39 -0.53 34.26
CA GLU A 831 24.53 0.93 34.22
C GLU A 831 23.39 1.64 34.97
N LEU A 832 22.16 1.12 34.88
CA LEU A 832 21.03 1.63 35.66
C LEU A 832 21.22 1.44 37.17
N GLU A 833 21.70 0.28 37.60
CA GLU A 833 22.00 -0.03 39.01
C GLU A 833 23.02 0.95 39.61
N LYS A 834 24.10 1.25 38.87
CA LYS A 834 25.10 2.27 39.28
C LYS A 834 24.49 3.65 39.45
N LEU A 835 23.64 4.09 38.51
CA LEU A 835 22.99 5.40 38.55
C LEU A 835 22.09 5.55 39.78
N ILE A 836 21.31 4.51 40.11
CA ILE A 836 20.48 4.47 41.33
C ILE A 836 21.36 4.48 42.58
N GLY A 837 22.45 3.71 42.61
CA GLY A 837 23.40 3.66 43.73
C GLY A 837 24.09 5.00 44.00
N HIS A 838 24.47 5.74 42.95
CA HIS A 838 25.07 7.07 43.09
C HIS A 838 24.08 8.14 43.60
N ASN A 839 22.83 8.11 43.14
CA ASN A 839 21.80 9.06 43.60
C ASN A 839 21.35 8.80 45.06
N SER A 840 21.32 7.53 45.48
CA SER A 840 21.03 7.14 46.87
C SER A 840 22.13 7.52 47.87
N SER A 841 23.36 7.73 47.37
CA SER A 841 24.53 8.13 48.17
C SER A 841 24.73 9.66 48.24
N SER A 842 23.97 10.41 47.44
CA SER A 842 24.08 11.87 47.27
C SER A 842 22.86 12.64 47.81
N SER A 843 21.89 11.92 48.39
CA SER A 843 20.78 12.43 49.20
C SER A 843 20.94 11.98 50.65
#